data_AF-A0AAN0JBL7-F1
#
_entry.id   AF-A0AAN0JBL7-F1
#
_cell.length_a   1.000
_cell.length_b   1.000
_cell.length_c   1.000
_cell.angle_alpha   90.00
_cell.angle_beta   90.00
_cell.angle_gamma   90.00
#
_symmetry.space_group_name_H-M   'P 1'
#
loop_
_entity.id
_entity.type
_entity.pdbx_description
1 polymer ?
#
loop_
_entity_poly.entity_id
_entity_poly.type
_entity_poly.pdbx_seq_one_letter_code
_entity_poly.pdbx_strand_id
1 'polypeptide(L)'
;MAQKGHQIKQQPIEESEDEEYEQQALIFQYLSKSRVNKDTLWSVIIPHIMSMGFSTVDDLQDLEMKYLDNNDITPLDKDRIIKVVSSSKSLEAFTNQVSKAAQQDKEDTIYIRYILCSRDLFSNDIKESTIEDIKRTTPLKDIIAVIYDNSNVAANEVAELYSGEGYPLHSNELTNEESLMRWGIDDGDLFYVLIRKKDQPGQLQFATLPKVDYDIGQESFIVETPFMKDFTVNAYIDSDSPEDIAQKIYSITNIPVPYMSLYVRKGCHFGKLNTFTELNDDDIIRVVLRNPQEVATPRSRHYGSRSYNPLVPQTNEGISKFFSILKFLCSVQTYNKEYKFEKLLCYMLKITEFPPLVHALYTLKEQSFLTIAGWTALIEGCYCLFKAILSHQIHVSDDEVFEFSDYTWGLLIHLSKEITEINCVEFNQVSLVCPLSEKRIQTPIHVVNNSDLGPFDKTNILSAPQSLSNYGIDFEVTGDILIEDEDTARYLMYYPWENDDKIFVWENPPKPDISMTCKKVCVQYSLDMITDSLSELCIVHPHGLFAGNECLTYINRGQLVYFLGAAKGTDEKRRLYNPVSSNEEYILSLSKAELMTIGHQQLKEFVSHDLTANLKAISGIYSPQELTITRLSAVIEPQESIQWEPEEAIVVLLDHSGSMGSAVYSELPNLRRIDAAKELFNAFATRTQAYKLHHAFGLTVFDHGVETTLALTKNVENFEDSLKGVEPSGGTEIPTAIINAVTQLSRYSCMKRILCLTDGDYDASYESAFNFVKAYNVVVDTVLLMEADVTNKLKALSHASGGVCIRPRSMQEALKFFELDSVLSLRERQLSYSYAGM
;
A
#
# COMPACT_ATOMS: atom_id res chain seq x y z
N MET A 1 74.62 -8.65 -17.71
CA MET A 1 74.26 -7.95 -18.96
C MET A 1 73.12 -7.00 -18.65
N ALA A 2 73.38 -5.71 -18.86
CA ALA A 2 72.46 -4.58 -18.97
C ALA A 2 71.32 -4.43 -17.95
N GLN A 3 71.59 -3.60 -16.94
CA GLN A 3 70.60 -2.66 -16.38
C GLN A 3 70.03 -1.77 -17.49
N LYS A 4 68.71 -1.56 -17.50
CA LYS A 4 68.10 -0.30 -17.94
C LYS A 4 66.90 0.00 -17.05
N GLY A 5 67.13 0.83 -16.05
CA GLY A 5 66.08 1.60 -15.40
C GLY A 5 65.52 2.60 -16.40
N HIS A 6 64.19 2.65 -16.52
CA HIS A 6 63.51 3.83 -17.05
C HIS A 6 63.11 4.68 -15.85
N GLN A 7 63.92 5.71 -15.61
CA GLN A 7 63.49 6.90 -14.88
C GLN A 7 62.32 7.52 -15.65
N ILE A 8 61.13 7.49 -15.05
CA ILE A 8 60.06 8.39 -15.44
C ILE A 8 60.53 9.78 -14.99
N LYS A 9 60.85 10.64 -15.95
CA LYS A 9 61.00 12.07 -15.72
C LYS A 9 59.65 12.58 -15.22
N GLN A 10 59.57 12.99 -13.96
CA GLN A 10 58.58 13.96 -13.54
C GLN A 10 58.83 15.23 -14.38
N GLN A 11 57.93 15.50 -15.32
CA GLN A 11 57.72 16.86 -15.80
C GLN A 11 56.92 17.57 -14.69
N PRO A 12 57.40 18.68 -14.12
CA PRO A 12 56.50 19.63 -13.50
C PRO A 12 55.83 20.42 -14.63
N ILE A 13 54.50 20.56 -14.58
CA ILE A 13 53.65 21.63 -15.15
C ILE A 13 52.25 21.03 -15.34
N GLU A 14 51.31 21.51 -14.51
CA GLU A 14 49.90 21.74 -14.88
C GLU A 14 49.13 22.49 -13.75
N GLU A 15 49.76 22.84 -12.62
CA GLU A 15 49.15 23.78 -11.64
C GLU A 15 49.09 25.24 -12.15
N SER A 16 49.94 25.64 -13.11
CA SER A 16 50.02 27.04 -13.56
C SER A 16 48.99 27.44 -14.61
N GLU A 17 48.47 26.50 -15.41
CA GLU A 17 47.45 26.80 -16.44
C GLU A 17 46.06 26.94 -15.83
N ASP A 18 45.75 26.15 -14.79
CA ASP A 18 44.49 26.25 -14.04
C ASP A 18 44.41 27.56 -13.25
N GLU A 19 45.50 27.98 -12.60
CA GLU A 19 45.56 29.27 -11.89
C GLU A 19 45.41 30.48 -12.83
N GLU A 20 46.03 30.45 -14.02
CA GLU A 20 45.92 31.54 -15.00
C GLU A 20 44.50 31.65 -15.57
N TYR A 21 43.85 30.51 -15.83
CA TYR A 21 42.45 30.46 -16.28
C TYR A 21 41.46 30.93 -15.21
N GLU A 22 41.67 30.57 -13.95
CA GLU A 22 40.86 31.05 -12.82
C GLU A 22 40.98 32.57 -12.65
N GLN A 23 42.19 33.13 -12.75
CA GLN A 23 42.39 34.58 -12.69
C GLN A 23 41.77 35.28 -13.90
N GLN A 24 41.86 34.69 -15.09
CA GLN A 24 41.21 35.18 -16.30
C GLN A 24 39.68 35.25 -16.13
N ALA A 25 39.08 34.21 -15.52
CA ALA A 25 37.65 34.16 -15.21
C ALA A 25 37.22 35.23 -14.20
N LEU A 26 38.03 35.48 -13.17
CA LEU A 26 37.78 36.52 -12.16
C LEU A 26 37.86 37.93 -12.77
N ILE A 27 38.88 38.20 -13.60
CA ILE A 27 39.02 39.46 -14.34
C ILE A 27 37.83 39.66 -15.28
N PHE A 28 37.39 38.60 -15.95
CA PHE A 28 36.21 38.65 -16.82
C PHE A 28 34.94 38.99 -16.04
N GLN A 29 34.72 38.33 -14.90
CA GLN A 29 33.57 38.60 -14.04
C GLN A 29 33.57 40.04 -13.55
N TYR A 30 34.72 40.59 -13.16
CA TYR A 30 34.87 41.97 -12.73
C TYR A 30 34.59 42.97 -13.87
N LEU A 31 35.24 42.79 -15.02
CA LEU A 31 35.14 43.70 -16.16
C LEU A 31 33.83 43.57 -16.96
N SER A 32 33.07 42.48 -16.80
CA SER A 32 31.73 42.33 -17.41
C SER A 32 30.76 43.47 -17.07
N LYS A 33 31.00 44.18 -15.95
CA LYS A 33 30.25 45.38 -15.52
C LYS A 33 30.44 46.59 -16.46
N SER A 34 31.43 46.55 -17.35
CA SER A 34 31.76 47.63 -18.29
C SER A 34 30.79 47.74 -19.48
N ARG A 35 29.90 46.75 -19.66
CA ARG A 35 28.99 46.65 -20.82
C ARG A 35 29.73 46.55 -22.17
N VAL A 36 31.00 46.16 -22.15
CA VAL A 36 31.73 45.73 -23.34
C VAL A 36 31.21 44.34 -23.75
N ASN A 37 31.27 44.02 -25.05
CA ASN A 37 30.85 42.71 -25.54
C ASN A 37 31.67 41.60 -24.85
N LYS A 38 30.99 40.55 -24.38
CA LYS A 38 31.61 39.45 -23.62
C LYS A 38 32.67 38.69 -24.41
N ASP A 39 32.45 38.47 -25.71
CA ASP A 39 33.40 37.77 -26.57
C ASP A 39 34.65 38.63 -26.76
N THR A 40 34.50 39.95 -26.95
CA THR A 40 35.63 40.90 -27.05
C THR A 40 36.39 41.01 -25.73
N LEU A 41 35.70 40.99 -24.60
CA LEU A 41 36.31 40.95 -23.27
C LEU A 41 37.18 39.69 -23.12
N TRP A 42 36.61 38.52 -23.39
CA TRP A 42 37.26 37.22 -23.19
C TRP A 42 38.42 36.97 -24.16
N SER A 43 38.23 37.26 -25.44
CA SER A 43 39.17 36.85 -26.51
C SER A 43 40.23 37.89 -26.86
N VAL A 44 40.01 39.17 -26.56
CA VAL A 44 40.91 40.27 -26.98
C VAL A 44 41.41 41.05 -25.78
N ILE A 45 40.51 41.57 -24.95
CA ILE A 45 40.87 42.56 -23.91
C ILE A 45 41.60 41.91 -22.74
N ILE A 46 41.08 40.81 -22.20
CA ILE A 46 41.66 40.16 -21.02
C ILE A 46 43.02 39.52 -21.34
N PRO A 47 43.20 38.77 -22.44
CA PRO A 47 44.52 38.27 -22.83
C PRO A 47 45.52 39.41 -23.05
N HIS A 48 45.08 40.55 -23.59
CA HIS A 48 45.93 41.71 -23.82
C HIS A 48 46.42 42.34 -22.51
N ILE A 49 45.53 42.61 -21.54
CA ILE A 49 45.95 43.20 -20.26
C ILE A 49 46.77 42.22 -19.40
N MET A 50 46.46 40.92 -19.43
CA MET A 50 47.28 39.90 -18.77
C MET A 50 48.70 39.84 -19.35
N SER A 51 48.84 39.94 -20.69
CA SER A 51 50.15 40.03 -21.34
C SER A 51 50.96 41.28 -20.96
N MET A 52 50.29 42.31 -20.44
CA MET A 52 50.89 43.56 -19.96
C MET A 52 51.18 43.54 -18.44
N GLY A 53 50.95 42.41 -17.77
CA GLY A 53 51.24 42.21 -16.35
C GLY A 53 50.06 42.40 -15.40
N PHE A 54 48.83 42.57 -15.91
CA PHE A 54 47.61 42.65 -15.11
C PHE A 54 46.99 41.27 -14.93
N SER A 55 47.62 40.45 -14.09
CA SER A 55 47.29 39.04 -13.89
C SER A 55 46.14 38.79 -12.91
N THR A 56 45.81 39.75 -12.05
CA THR A 56 44.77 39.64 -11.02
C THR A 56 43.81 40.83 -11.07
N VAL A 57 42.66 40.71 -10.40
CA VAL A 57 41.68 41.81 -10.29
C VAL A 57 42.23 43.00 -9.50
N ASP A 58 43.15 42.78 -8.55
CA ASP A 58 43.79 43.84 -7.78
C ASP A 58 44.80 44.64 -8.64
N ASP A 59 45.50 43.98 -9.56
CA ASP A 59 46.43 44.64 -10.49
C ASP A 59 45.70 45.70 -11.34
N LEU A 60 44.41 45.50 -11.62
CA LEU A 60 43.61 46.43 -12.42
C LEU A 60 43.49 47.82 -11.77
N GLN A 61 43.75 47.99 -10.47
CA GLN A 61 43.75 49.32 -9.83
C GLN A 61 44.68 50.31 -10.52
N ASP A 62 45.79 49.82 -11.07
CA ASP A 62 46.81 50.62 -11.76
C ASP A 62 46.60 50.67 -13.29
N LEU A 63 45.48 50.13 -13.80
CA LEU A 63 45.16 50.11 -15.21
C LEU A 63 44.76 51.51 -15.70
N GLU A 64 45.69 52.17 -16.39
CA GLU A 64 45.48 53.41 -17.13
C GLU A 64 45.14 53.16 -18.61
N MET A 65 44.51 54.16 -19.26
CA MET A 65 44.13 54.08 -20.69
C MET A 65 45.25 53.64 -21.64
N LYS A 66 46.50 54.02 -21.35
CA LYS A 66 47.69 53.69 -22.16
C LYS A 66 47.96 52.19 -22.28
N TYR A 67 47.48 51.38 -21.33
CA TYR A 67 47.65 49.93 -21.33
C TYR A 67 46.57 49.19 -22.13
N LEU A 68 45.55 49.91 -22.62
CA LEU A 68 44.50 49.39 -23.51
C LEU A 68 44.76 49.76 -24.98
N ASP A 69 45.95 50.27 -25.31
CA ASP A 69 46.31 50.67 -26.67
C ASP A 69 46.59 49.47 -27.58
N ASN A 70 45.49 48.85 -28.03
CA ASN A 70 45.42 47.81 -29.03
C ASN A 70 44.46 48.24 -30.16
N ASN A 71 44.82 47.93 -31.42
CA ASN A 71 44.02 48.25 -32.60
C ASN A 71 42.65 47.54 -32.60
N ASP A 72 42.53 46.43 -31.87
CA ASP A 72 41.31 45.64 -31.76
C ASP A 72 40.40 46.09 -30.59
N ILE A 73 40.79 47.11 -29.83
CA ILE A 73 40.00 47.67 -28.71
C ILE A 73 39.51 49.07 -29.08
N THR A 74 38.19 49.25 -29.17
CA THR A 74 37.62 50.55 -29.57
C THR A 74 37.80 51.62 -28.50
N PRO A 75 37.91 52.92 -28.86
CA PRO A 75 38.01 54.00 -27.87
C PRO A 75 36.86 54.04 -26.86
N LEU A 76 35.67 53.59 -27.28
CA LEU A 76 34.49 53.50 -26.41
C LEU A 76 34.62 52.37 -25.38
N ASP A 77 35.19 51.24 -25.76
CA ASP A 77 35.43 50.11 -24.85
C ASP A 77 36.52 50.45 -23.84
N LYS A 78 37.56 51.19 -24.26
CA LYS A 78 38.59 51.72 -23.34
C LYS A 78 37.98 52.59 -22.25
N ASP A 79 37.13 53.54 -22.62
CA ASP A 79 36.46 54.44 -21.66
C ASP A 79 35.55 53.67 -20.69
N ARG A 80 34.81 52.67 -21.20
CA ARG A 80 33.94 51.80 -20.39
C ARG A 80 34.71 50.97 -19.36
N ILE A 81 35.86 50.41 -19.74
CA ILE A 81 36.72 49.61 -18.85
C ILE A 81 37.31 50.50 -17.76
N ILE A 82 37.93 51.62 -18.14
CA ILE A 82 38.55 52.55 -17.20
C ILE A 82 37.52 53.09 -16.19
N LYS A 83 36.28 53.34 -16.62
CA LYS A 83 35.21 53.79 -15.73
C LYS A 83 34.81 52.75 -14.66
N VAL A 84 34.89 51.46 -14.96
CA VAL A 84 34.62 50.37 -14.00
C VAL A 84 35.75 50.25 -12.99
N VAL A 85 36.98 50.27 -13.49
CA VAL A 85 38.22 50.17 -12.73
C VAL A 85 38.43 51.36 -11.80
N SER A 86 38.19 52.59 -12.28
CA SER A 86 38.37 53.82 -11.50
C SER A 86 37.32 54.01 -10.38
N SER A 87 36.30 53.16 -10.33
CA SER A 87 35.30 53.18 -9.27
C SER A 87 35.81 52.39 -8.06
N SER A 88 36.47 53.06 -7.11
CA SER A 88 37.04 52.40 -5.91
C SER A 88 36.00 51.59 -5.11
N LYS A 89 34.73 52.01 -5.14
CA LYS A 89 33.60 51.28 -4.53
C LYS A 89 33.24 49.97 -5.24
N SER A 90 33.59 49.80 -6.52
CA SER A 90 33.26 48.61 -7.31
C SER A 90 34.20 47.44 -7.03
N LEU A 91 35.47 47.74 -6.73
CA LEU A 91 36.53 46.77 -6.48
C LEU A 91 36.47 46.21 -5.07
N GLU A 92 36.44 47.07 -4.03
CA GLU A 92 36.28 46.62 -2.63
C GLU A 92 34.98 45.81 -2.43
N ALA A 93 33.89 46.19 -3.11
CA ALA A 93 32.65 45.44 -3.09
C ALA A 93 32.79 44.07 -3.79
N PHE A 94 33.53 43.99 -4.90
CA PHE A 94 33.77 42.74 -5.63
C PHE A 94 34.67 41.79 -4.84
N THR A 95 35.80 42.25 -4.31
CA THR A 95 36.72 41.41 -3.52
C THR A 95 36.08 40.89 -2.24
N ASN A 96 35.25 41.70 -1.56
CA ASN A 96 34.45 41.24 -0.42
C ASN A 96 33.34 40.25 -0.82
N GLN A 97 32.76 40.39 -2.01
CA GLN A 97 31.72 39.50 -2.52
C GLN A 97 32.31 38.15 -2.94
N VAL A 98 33.48 38.13 -3.57
CA VAL A 98 34.23 36.91 -3.92
C VAL A 98 34.75 36.20 -2.66
N SER A 99 35.26 36.95 -1.69
CA SER A 99 35.75 36.37 -0.42
C SER A 99 34.62 35.77 0.43
N LYS A 100 33.44 36.42 0.45
CA LYS A 100 32.23 35.87 1.07
C LYS A 100 31.70 34.67 0.28
N ALA A 101 31.69 34.72 -1.04
CA ALA A 101 31.25 33.61 -1.88
C ALA A 101 32.15 32.38 -1.69
N ALA A 102 33.47 32.54 -1.60
CA ALA A 102 34.42 31.44 -1.39
C ALA A 102 34.36 30.84 0.04
N GLN A 103 34.04 31.65 1.06
CA GLN A 103 33.78 31.16 2.42
C GLN A 103 32.43 30.44 2.53
N GLN A 104 31.41 30.96 1.83
CA GLN A 104 30.07 30.38 1.80
C GLN A 104 30.00 29.10 0.96
N ASP A 105 30.83 28.98 -0.09
CA ASP A 105 30.97 27.76 -0.91
C ASP A 105 31.56 26.56 -0.13
N LYS A 106 32.34 26.81 0.95
CA LYS A 106 32.83 25.76 1.87
C LYS A 106 31.85 25.44 3.01
N GLU A 107 30.94 26.34 3.34
CA GLU A 107 29.85 26.08 4.31
C GLU A 107 28.62 25.42 3.64
N ASP A 108 28.58 25.38 2.30
CA ASP A 108 27.47 24.83 1.50
C ASP A 108 27.72 23.42 0.93
N THR A 109 28.83 22.79 1.29
CA THR A 109 29.11 21.39 0.98
C THR A 109 28.72 20.48 2.13
N ILE A 110 28.19 19.30 1.80
CA ILE A 110 27.83 18.23 2.72
C ILE A 110 28.55 16.94 2.32
N TYR A 111 28.61 15.98 3.24
CA TYR A 111 28.93 14.60 2.89
C TYR A 111 27.69 13.70 3.07
N ILE A 112 27.63 12.62 2.30
CA ILE A 112 26.54 11.65 2.33
C ILE A 112 27.14 10.26 2.57
N ARG A 113 26.46 9.45 3.37
CA ARG A 113 26.77 8.05 3.61
C ARG A 113 25.88 7.17 2.76
N TYR A 114 26.38 6.07 2.22
CA TYR A 114 25.56 5.14 1.46
C TYR A 114 25.97 3.68 1.64
N ILE A 115 25.00 2.77 1.57
CA ILE A 115 25.21 1.32 1.57
C ILE A 115 24.81 0.80 0.19
N LEU A 116 25.80 0.30 -0.56
CA LEU A 116 25.56 -0.33 -1.84
C LEU A 116 25.06 -1.77 -1.64
N CYS A 117 23.75 -1.96 -1.78
CA CYS A 117 23.08 -3.25 -1.64
C CYS A 117 23.35 -4.13 -2.86
N SER A 118 24.48 -4.83 -2.84
CA SER A 118 24.84 -5.83 -3.85
C SER A 118 23.87 -7.03 -3.83
N ARG A 119 23.99 -7.91 -4.84
CA ARG A 119 23.17 -9.15 -4.95
C ARG A 119 23.39 -10.15 -3.80
N ASP A 120 24.38 -9.91 -2.95
CA ASP A 120 24.67 -10.67 -1.74
C ASP A 120 24.26 -9.91 -0.46
N LEU A 121 23.33 -8.95 -0.57
CA LEU A 121 22.70 -8.29 0.58
C LEU A 121 22.28 -9.36 1.61
N PHE A 122 22.54 -9.08 2.89
CA PHE A 122 22.35 -10.00 4.02
C PHE A 122 23.26 -11.24 4.08
N SER A 123 24.05 -11.54 3.05
CA SER A 123 24.97 -12.69 3.08
C SER A 123 26.33 -12.36 3.69
N ASN A 124 26.72 -11.08 3.66
CA ASN A 124 27.97 -10.55 4.19
C ASN A 124 27.72 -9.22 4.92
N ASP A 125 28.65 -8.83 5.79
CA ASP A 125 28.66 -7.50 6.38
C ASP A 125 29.02 -6.47 5.31
N ILE A 126 28.13 -5.51 5.05
CA ILE A 126 28.34 -4.43 4.09
C ILE A 126 28.54 -3.13 4.86
N LYS A 127 29.73 -2.53 4.71
CA LYS A 127 30.04 -1.24 5.31
C LYS A 127 29.48 -0.12 4.46
N GLU A 128 28.97 0.92 5.12
CA GLU A 128 28.67 2.17 4.44
C GLU A 128 29.94 2.80 3.84
N SER A 129 29.77 3.49 2.72
CA SER A 129 30.76 4.32 2.03
C SER A 129 30.34 5.78 2.12
N THR A 130 31.25 6.71 1.83
CA THR A 130 30.97 8.15 1.88
C THR A 130 31.23 8.81 0.53
N ILE A 131 30.46 9.85 0.25
CA ILE A 131 30.73 10.83 -0.79
C ILE A 131 30.90 12.17 -0.08
N GLU A 132 32.06 12.79 -0.26
CA GLU A 132 32.43 14.04 0.40
C GLU A 132 32.34 15.23 -0.58
N ASP A 133 32.40 16.44 -0.05
CA ASP A 133 32.46 17.70 -0.81
C ASP A 133 31.31 17.91 -1.82
N ILE A 134 30.10 17.44 -1.49
CA ILE A 134 28.91 17.59 -2.34
C ILE A 134 28.23 18.92 -2.06
N LYS A 135 28.04 19.77 -3.08
CA LYS A 135 27.25 21.01 -2.93
C LYS A 135 25.77 20.67 -2.69
N ARG A 136 25.09 21.38 -1.78
CA ARG A 136 23.63 21.22 -1.56
C ARG A 136 22.77 21.50 -2.80
N THR A 137 23.33 22.21 -3.77
CA THR A 137 22.70 22.51 -5.07
C THR A 137 22.86 21.40 -6.10
N THR A 138 23.68 20.38 -5.82
CA THR A 138 23.88 19.22 -6.71
C THR A 138 22.56 18.47 -6.91
N PRO A 139 22.19 18.13 -8.15
CA PRO A 139 21.04 17.27 -8.45
C PRO A 139 21.22 15.83 -7.94
N LEU A 140 20.12 15.17 -7.56
CA LEU A 140 20.16 13.78 -7.08
C LEU A 140 20.73 12.81 -8.13
N LYS A 141 20.48 13.03 -9.44
CA LYS A 141 21.07 12.21 -10.52
C LYS A 141 22.59 12.18 -10.53
N ASP A 142 23.24 13.25 -10.07
CA ASP A 142 24.70 13.34 -10.09
C ASP A 142 25.28 12.52 -8.94
N ILE A 143 24.56 12.43 -7.81
CA ILE A 143 24.89 11.50 -6.71
C ILE A 143 24.77 10.05 -7.18
N ILE A 144 23.69 9.74 -7.91
CA ILE A 144 23.52 8.44 -8.56
C ILE A 144 24.73 8.19 -9.48
N ALA A 145 25.09 9.12 -10.37
CA ALA A 145 26.25 8.95 -11.24
C ALA A 145 27.56 8.70 -10.47
N VAL A 146 27.83 9.42 -9.38
CA VAL A 146 29.03 9.25 -8.54
C VAL A 146 29.09 7.86 -7.89
N ILE A 147 27.96 7.35 -7.40
CA ILE A 147 27.88 5.99 -6.82
C ILE A 147 28.16 4.94 -7.91
N TYR A 148 27.76 5.21 -9.16
CA TYR A 148 27.86 4.27 -10.28
C TYR A 148 29.21 4.31 -10.98
N ASP A 149 29.88 5.46 -11.08
CA ASP A 149 31.24 5.54 -11.60
C ASP A 149 32.22 4.71 -10.73
N ASN A 150 31.84 4.46 -9.47
CA ASN A 150 32.58 3.60 -8.54
C ASN A 150 32.12 2.13 -8.53
N SER A 151 31.20 1.69 -9.40
CA SER A 151 30.68 0.30 -9.39
C SER A 151 30.37 -0.28 -10.78
N ASN A 152 30.89 -1.49 -11.06
CA ASN A 152 30.65 -2.27 -12.29
C ASN A 152 29.17 -2.70 -12.43
N VAL A 153 28.34 -1.87 -13.05
CA VAL A 153 26.92 -2.18 -13.30
C VAL A 153 26.69 -2.46 -14.79
N ALA A 154 25.88 -3.48 -15.12
CA ALA A 154 25.62 -3.86 -16.51
C ALA A 154 24.78 -2.79 -17.24
N ALA A 155 24.93 -2.68 -18.57
CA ALA A 155 24.26 -1.65 -19.38
C ALA A 155 22.70 -1.65 -19.32
N ASN A 156 22.09 -2.67 -18.71
CA ASN A 156 20.65 -2.85 -18.56
C ASN A 156 20.16 -2.74 -17.10
N GLU A 157 20.96 -2.20 -16.20
CA GLU A 157 20.64 -2.04 -14.77
C GLU A 157 20.58 -0.57 -14.37
N VAL A 158 19.78 -0.26 -13.35
CA VAL A 158 19.62 1.06 -12.74
C VAL A 158 19.53 0.85 -11.23
N ALA A 159 20.24 1.65 -10.46
CA ALA A 159 20.14 1.76 -9.02
C ALA A 159 19.09 2.77 -8.55
N GLU A 160 18.46 2.38 -7.46
CA GLU A 160 17.38 3.06 -6.76
C GLU A 160 17.91 3.49 -5.38
N LEU A 161 17.71 4.75 -5.04
CA LEU A 161 18.11 5.33 -3.76
C LEU A 161 16.95 5.33 -2.79
N TYR A 162 17.24 5.00 -1.55
CA TYR A 162 16.29 5.04 -0.43
C TYR A 162 16.92 5.80 0.73
N SER A 163 16.11 6.59 1.44
CA SER A 163 16.55 7.27 2.65
C SER A 163 16.92 6.28 3.75
N GLY A 164 17.58 6.76 4.81
CA GLY A 164 17.88 5.95 6.00
C GLY A 164 16.63 5.36 6.67
N GLU A 165 15.47 5.99 6.46
CA GLU A 165 14.16 5.56 6.96
C GLU A 165 13.46 4.57 6.02
N GLY A 166 13.98 4.38 4.81
CA GLY A 166 13.46 3.43 3.83
C GLY A 166 12.53 4.01 2.77
N TYR A 167 12.34 5.33 2.73
CA TYR A 167 11.55 5.97 1.68
C TYR A 167 12.30 5.96 0.35
N PRO A 168 11.63 5.67 -0.78
CA PRO A 168 12.27 5.75 -2.09
C PRO A 168 12.53 7.21 -2.48
N LEU A 169 13.81 7.57 -2.63
CA LEU A 169 14.24 8.87 -3.17
C LEU A 169 14.17 8.89 -4.70
N HIS A 170 14.18 7.70 -5.30
CA HIS A 170 14.13 7.54 -6.74
C HIS A 170 12.85 6.76 -7.10
N SER A 171 11.76 7.47 -7.41
CA SER A 171 10.51 6.84 -7.88
C SER A 171 10.32 7.00 -9.40
N ASN A 172 11.09 7.90 -10.03
CA ASN A 172 11.20 8.12 -11.48
C ASN A 172 12.46 8.96 -11.78
N GLU A 173 12.85 9.06 -13.05
CA GLU A 173 13.94 9.95 -13.51
C GLU A 173 13.59 11.46 -13.42
N LEU A 174 12.34 11.83 -13.13
CA LEU A 174 11.86 13.22 -13.18
C LEU A 174 12.29 14.02 -11.94
N THR A 175 12.18 13.47 -10.74
CA THR A 175 12.55 14.16 -9.49
C THR A 175 14.06 14.17 -9.25
N ASN A 176 14.84 13.51 -10.11
CA ASN A 176 16.29 13.43 -9.98
C ASN A 176 17.02 14.72 -10.35
N GLU A 177 16.37 15.58 -11.13
CA GLU A 177 16.91 16.89 -11.53
C GLU A 177 16.85 17.90 -10.36
N GLU A 178 16.07 17.60 -9.32
CA GLU A 178 15.98 18.44 -8.13
C GLU A 178 17.22 18.33 -7.24
N SER A 179 17.56 19.45 -6.59
CA SER A 179 18.75 19.55 -5.74
C SER A 179 18.59 18.81 -4.42
N LEU A 180 19.72 18.43 -3.80
CA LEU A 180 19.74 17.79 -2.47
C LEU A 180 19.05 18.65 -1.40
N MET A 181 19.22 19.98 -1.47
CA MET A 181 18.49 20.92 -0.62
C MET A 181 16.97 20.78 -0.76
N ARG A 182 16.46 20.60 -1.99
CA ARG A 182 15.02 20.46 -2.23
C ARG A 182 14.48 19.13 -1.69
N TRP A 183 15.30 18.08 -1.74
CA TRP A 183 15.04 16.81 -1.09
C TRP A 183 15.15 16.86 0.44
N GLY A 184 15.58 17.99 1.02
CA GLY A 184 15.84 18.13 2.46
C GLY A 184 16.85 17.10 2.96
N ILE A 185 17.90 16.86 2.17
CA ILE A 185 19.02 15.99 2.49
C ILE A 185 20.07 16.81 3.24
N ASP A 186 20.43 16.34 4.43
CA ASP A 186 21.34 16.99 5.36
C ASP A 186 22.74 16.34 5.39
N ASP A 187 23.66 17.01 6.08
CA ASP A 187 25.03 16.55 6.27
C ASP A 187 25.08 15.23 7.05
N GLY A 188 25.65 14.19 6.44
CA GLY A 188 25.80 12.85 7.01
C GLY A 188 24.60 11.93 6.86
N ASP A 189 23.61 12.30 6.04
CA ASP A 189 22.46 11.43 5.74
C ASP A 189 22.89 10.09 5.13
N LEU A 190 22.15 9.03 5.46
CA LEU A 190 22.40 7.67 5.00
C LEU A 190 21.45 7.28 3.89
N PHE A 191 21.99 6.71 2.81
CA PHE A 191 21.20 6.09 1.74
C PHE A 191 21.42 4.59 1.62
N TYR A 192 20.35 3.86 1.32
CA TYR A 192 20.44 2.49 0.80
C TYR A 192 20.33 2.54 -0.72
N VAL A 193 21.19 1.78 -1.40
CA VAL A 193 21.27 1.76 -2.86
C VAL A 193 20.99 0.35 -3.36
N LEU A 194 19.79 0.10 -3.88
CA LEU A 194 19.44 -1.18 -4.51
C LEU A 194 19.61 -1.10 -6.01
N ILE A 195 19.88 -2.22 -6.67
CA ILE A 195 19.96 -2.29 -8.13
C ILE A 195 18.70 -2.99 -8.65
N ARG A 196 18.22 -2.58 -9.82
CA ARG A 196 17.16 -3.27 -10.57
C ARG A 196 17.45 -3.30 -12.07
N LYS A 197 16.70 -4.12 -12.81
CA LYS A 197 16.68 -4.03 -14.28
C LYS A 197 16.06 -2.71 -14.73
N LYS A 198 16.61 -2.14 -15.80
CA LYS A 198 16.06 -0.97 -16.49
C LYS A 198 14.71 -1.29 -17.13
N ASP A 199 14.57 -2.47 -17.72
CA ASP A 199 13.33 -2.94 -18.34
C ASP A 199 12.39 -3.53 -17.29
N GLN A 200 11.33 -2.79 -16.96
CA GLN A 200 10.31 -3.19 -15.99
C GLN A 200 8.92 -3.32 -16.64
N PRO A 201 8.09 -4.28 -16.20
CA PRO A 201 6.74 -4.44 -16.73
C PRO A 201 5.93 -3.18 -16.47
N GLY A 202 5.20 -2.76 -17.50
CA GLY A 202 4.38 -1.56 -17.43
C GLY A 202 5.13 -0.23 -17.50
N GLN A 203 6.42 -0.26 -17.83
CA GLN A 203 7.15 0.92 -18.27
C GLN A 203 7.06 1.00 -19.81
N LEU A 204 5.85 1.18 -20.37
CA LEU A 204 5.75 1.47 -21.81
C LEU A 204 6.36 2.85 -22.03
N GLN A 205 7.35 2.92 -22.93
CA GLN A 205 7.64 4.15 -23.62
C GLN A 205 6.41 4.47 -24.47
N PHE A 206 5.51 5.29 -23.92
CA PHE A 206 4.48 5.88 -24.76
C PHE A 206 5.18 6.69 -25.84
N ALA A 207 4.82 6.46 -27.10
CA ALA A 207 5.27 7.30 -28.19
C ALA A 207 4.78 8.73 -27.89
N THR A 208 5.67 9.53 -27.31
CA THR A 208 5.41 10.94 -27.10
C THR A 208 5.59 11.59 -28.45
N LEU A 209 4.67 12.48 -28.83
CA LEU A 209 4.86 13.24 -30.06
C LEU A 209 6.18 14.04 -29.95
N PRO A 210 6.78 14.45 -31.08
CA PRO A 210 7.96 15.30 -31.05
C PRO A 210 7.71 16.57 -30.22
N LYS A 211 8.75 17.07 -29.56
CA LYS A 211 8.69 18.37 -28.88
C LYS A 211 8.22 19.44 -29.86
N VAL A 212 7.37 20.33 -29.36
CA VAL A 212 6.80 21.45 -30.10
C VAL A 212 7.29 22.75 -29.46
N ASP A 213 7.29 23.82 -30.24
CA ASP A 213 7.65 25.14 -29.74
C ASP A 213 6.54 25.64 -28.78
N TYR A 214 6.91 25.84 -27.52
CA TYR A 214 6.00 26.23 -26.44
C TYR A 214 5.78 27.74 -26.37
N ASP A 215 6.57 28.54 -27.11
CA ASP A 215 6.46 30.00 -27.16
C ASP A 215 5.50 30.49 -28.26
N ILE A 216 4.96 29.59 -29.08
CA ILE A 216 4.03 29.91 -30.17
C ILE A 216 2.57 29.90 -29.68
N GLY A 217 1.90 31.05 -29.70
CA GLY A 217 0.48 31.20 -29.37
C GLY A 217 0.05 32.67 -29.34
N GLN A 218 -1.25 32.91 -29.14
CA GLN A 218 -1.79 34.25 -28.88
C GLN A 218 -1.96 34.52 -27.39
N GLU A 219 -2.41 33.51 -26.65
CA GLU A 219 -2.64 33.58 -25.22
C GLU A 219 -1.51 32.91 -24.45
N SER A 220 -1.23 33.41 -23.26
CA SER A 220 -0.19 32.95 -22.33
C SER A 220 -0.82 32.31 -21.11
N PHE A 221 -0.43 31.07 -20.78
CA PHE A 221 -0.91 30.37 -19.58
C PHE A 221 0.21 30.17 -18.58
N ILE A 222 -0.11 30.32 -17.29
CA ILE A 222 0.83 30.04 -16.19
C ILE A 222 0.70 28.57 -15.83
N VAL A 223 1.79 27.81 -15.94
CA VAL A 223 1.82 26.38 -15.69
C VAL A 223 2.44 26.12 -14.32
N GLU A 224 1.63 25.58 -13.40
CA GLU A 224 2.09 25.13 -12.07
C GLU A 224 2.43 23.63 -12.11
N THR A 225 3.63 23.26 -11.70
CA THR A 225 4.07 21.85 -11.65
C THR A 225 4.50 21.46 -10.23
N PRO A 226 4.46 20.16 -9.88
CA PRO A 226 4.78 19.74 -8.51
C PRO A 226 6.27 19.83 -8.15
N PHE A 227 7.18 19.83 -9.14
CA PHE A 227 8.63 19.76 -8.89
C PHE A 227 9.40 20.92 -9.49
N MET A 228 8.92 21.53 -10.58
CA MET A 228 9.59 22.66 -11.20
C MET A 228 8.94 23.98 -10.80
N LYS A 229 9.72 25.06 -10.84
CA LYS A 229 9.18 26.42 -10.73
C LYS A 229 8.17 26.68 -11.85
N ASP A 230 7.18 27.50 -11.53
CA ASP A 230 6.16 27.92 -12.50
C ASP A 230 6.79 28.53 -13.75
N PHE A 231 6.21 28.24 -14.90
CA PHE A 231 6.64 28.75 -16.21
C PHE A 231 5.43 29.06 -17.09
N THR A 232 5.67 29.75 -18.21
CA THR A 232 4.61 30.16 -19.14
C THR A 232 4.62 29.28 -20.38
N VAL A 233 3.43 28.97 -20.89
CA VAL A 233 3.23 28.31 -22.19
C VAL A 233 2.25 29.13 -23.02
N ASN A 234 2.60 29.38 -24.28
CA ASN A 234 1.73 30.10 -25.20
C ASN A 234 0.90 29.12 -26.04
N ALA A 235 -0.37 29.44 -26.29
CA ALA A 235 -1.25 28.63 -27.12
C ALA A 235 -2.26 29.47 -27.89
N TYR A 236 -2.92 28.85 -28.86
CA TYR A 236 -4.06 29.43 -29.57
C TYR A 236 -5.35 28.77 -29.05
N ILE A 237 -6.17 29.48 -28.29
CA ILE A 237 -7.39 28.92 -27.67
C ILE A 237 -8.33 28.28 -28.72
N ASP A 238 -8.41 28.84 -29.92
CA ASP A 238 -9.31 28.37 -30.97
C ASP A 238 -8.83 27.11 -31.73
N SER A 239 -7.54 26.75 -31.61
CA SER A 239 -6.95 25.65 -32.40
C SER A 239 -6.20 24.61 -31.60
N ASP A 240 -5.57 24.98 -30.48
CA ASP A 240 -4.79 24.06 -29.66
C ASP A 240 -5.71 23.26 -28.75
N SER A 241 -5.65 21.94 -28.87
CA SER A 241 -6.34 21.02 -27.97
C SER A 241 -5.65 20.94 -26.59
N PRO A 242 -6.31 20.40 -25.55
CA PRO A 242 -5.66 20.10 -24.27
C PRO A 242 -4.40 19.23 -24.43
N GLU A 243 -4.41 18.30 -25.39
CA GLU A 243 -3.27 17.47 -25.75
C GLU A 243 -2.12 18.29 -26.37
N ASP A 244 -2.41 19.30 -27.20
CA ASP A 244 -1.38 20.20 -27.76
C ASP A 244 -0.74 21.07 -26.67
N ILE A 245 -1.54 21.58 -25.74
CA ILE A 245 -1.04 22.31 -24.56
C ILE A 245 -0.17 21.39 -23.70
N ALA A 246 -0.58 20.14 -23.46
CA ALA A 246 0.23 19.16 -22.75
C ALA A 246 1.55 18.85 -23.47
N GLN A 247 1.53 18.81 -24.81
CA GLN A 247 2.72 18.57 -25.63
C GLN A 247 3.71 19.75 -25.57
N LYS A 248 3.22 20.99 -25.47
CA LYS A 248 4.04 22.17 -25.18
C LYS A 248 4.67 22.11 -23.79
N ILE A 249 3.89 21.74 -22.77
CA ILE A 249 4.38 21.52 -21.40
C ILE A 249 5.46 20.42 -21.36
N TYR A 250 5.27 19.31 -22.07
CA TYR A 250 6.28 18.26 -22.22
C TYR A 250 7.61 18.80 -22.80
N SER A 251 7.54 19.75 -23.73
CA SER A 251 8.73 20.27 -24.41
C SER A 251 9.68 20.99 -23.45
N ILE A 252 9.13 21.61 -22.40
CA ILE A 252 9.84 22.26 -21.29
C ILE A 252 10.22 21.25 -20.22
N THR A 253 9.24 20.47 -19.74
CA THR A 253 9.39 19.65 -18.52
C THR A 253 10.01 18.28 -18.74
N ASN A 254 10.06 17.79 -19.98
CA ASN A 254 10.37 16.40 -20.33
C ASN A 254 9.41 15.34 -19.73
N ILE A 255 8.30 15.74 -19.11
CA ILE A 255 7.27 14.82 -18.61
C ILE A 255 6.40 14.38 -19.80
N PRO A 256 6.38 13.10 -20.22
CA PRO A 256 5.61 12.74 -21.41
C PRO A 256 4.11 12.92 -21.17
N VAL A 257 3.37 13.36 -22.20
CA VAL A 257 1.93 13.71 -22.10
C VAL A 257 1.06 12.66 -21.37
N PRO A 258 1.23 11.34 -21.58
CA PRO A 258 0.43 10.34 -20.87
C PRO A 258 0.61 10.32 -19.35
N TYR A 259 1.72 10.86 -18.85
CA TYR A 259 2.04 10.95 -17.43
C TYR A 259 1.48 12.21 -16.77
N MET A 260 0.76 13.07 -17.49
CA MET A 260 0.20 14.29 -16.92
C MET A 260 -1.30 14.42 -17.19
N SER A 261 -1.95 15.18 -16.31
CA SER A 261 -3.27 15.71 -16.55
C SER A 261 -3.32 17.16 -16.17
N LEU A 262 -3.93 17.95 -17.03
CA LEU A 262 -4.01 19.38 -16.89
C LEU A 262 -5.31 19.75 -16.19
N TYR A 263 -5.22 20.70 -15.28
CA TYR A 263 -6.35 21.25 -14.56
C TYR A 263 -6.30 22.77 -14.60
N VAL A 264 -7.37 23.40 -15.07
CA VAL A 264 -7.46 24.87 -15.04
C VAL A 264 -8.04 25.33 -13.70
N ARG A 265 -7.48 26.40 -13.15
CA ARG A 265 -8.00 27.04 -11.95
C ARG A 265 -9.27 27.83 -12.24
N LYS A 266 -10.29 27.67 -11.41
CA LYS A 266 -11.52 28.48 -11.39
C LYS A 266 -11.81 28.88 -9.93
N GLY A 267 -11.30 30.04 -9.52
CA GLY A 267 -11.34 30.48 -8.12
C GLY A 267 -10.40 29.65 -7.23
N CYS A 268 -10.94 29.03 -6.18
CA CYS A 268 -10.22 28.12 -5.28
C CYS A 268 -10.27 26.65 -5.72
N HIS A 269 -10.95 26.34 -6.81
CA HIS A 269 -11.12 24.99 -7.33
C HIS A 269 -10.36 24.78 -8.64
N PHE A 270 -10.02 23.52 -8.93
CA PHE A 270 -9.36 23.12 -10.17
C PHE A 270 -10.26 22.17 -10.95
N GLY A 271 -10.65 22.57 -12.16
CA GLY A 271 -11.42 21.77 -13.10
C GLY A 271 -10.51 21.06 -14.09
N LYS A 272 -10.77 19.78 -14.38
CA LYS A 272 -9.96 19.03 -15.35
C LYS A 272 -10.09 19.66 -16.74
N LEU A 273 -8.97 20.02 -17.34
CA LEU A 273 -8.91 20.55 -18.70
C LEU A 273 -9.40 19.50 -19.69
N ASN A 274 -10.35 19.90 -20.52
CA ASN A 274 -10.95 19.08 -21.57
C ASN A 274 -11.31 19.98 -22.77
N THR A 275 -11.73 19.37 -23.87
CA THR A 275 -12.06 20.08 -25.11
C THR A 275 -13.19 21.12 -25.00
N PHE A 276 -13.96 21.11 -23.92
CA PHE A 276 -15.06 22.05 -23.65
C PHE A 276 -14.71 23.08 -22.58
N THR A 277 -13.46 23.12 -22.13
CA THR A 277 -13.03 24.03 -21.08
C THR A 277 -12.73 25.40 -21.66
N GLU A 278 -13.44 26.43 -21.21
CA GLU A 278 -13.14 27.82 -21.57
C GLU A 278 -11.85 28.28 -20.86
N LEU A 279 -10.85 28.64 -21.67
CA LEU A 279 -9.58 29.21 -21.23
C LEU A 279 -9.56 30.72 -21.49
N ASN A 280 -8.85 31.46 -20.65
CA ASN A 280 -8.56 32.89 -20.86
C ASN A 280 -7.04 33.13 -20.75
N ASP A 281 -6.58 34.24 -21.32
CA ASP A 281 -5.21 34.72 -21.11
C ASP A 281 -4.90 34.84 -19.61
N ASP A 282 -3.68 34.47 -19.22
CA ASP A 282 -3.19 34.34 -17.85
C ASP A 282 -3.90 33.28 -16.97
N ASP A 283 -4.74 32.39 -17.54
CA ASP A 283 -5.29 31.27 -16.77
C ASP A 283 -4.17 30.37 -16.22
N ILE A 284 -4.37 29.91 -14.98
CA ILE A 284 -3.43 29.03 -14.29
C ILE A 284 -3.78 27.57 -14.60
N ILE A 285 -2.84 26.85 -15.20
CA ILE A 285 -2.94 25.43 -15.54
C ILE A 285 -2.03 24.63 -14.61
N ARG A 286 -2.65 23.80 -13.79
CA ARG A 286 -1.98 22.88 -12.88
C ARG A 286 -1.71 21.53 -13.55
N VAL A 287 -0.44 21.11 -13.51
CA VAL A 287 0.00 19.78 -13.95
C VAL A 287 -0.10 18.80 -12.79
N VAL A 288 -0.99 17.82 -12.91
CA VAL A 288 -1.09 16.70 -11.99
C VAL A 288 -0.50 15.47 -12.66
N LEU A 289 0.57 14.96 -12.08
CA LEU A 289 1.23 13.74 -12.53
C LEU A 289 0.33 12.53 -12.31
N ARG A 290 0.35 11.59 -13.26
CA ARG A 290 -0.40 10.33 -13.19
C ARG A 290 0.49 9.18 -13.61
N ASN A 291 0.32 8.04 -12.97
CA ASN A 291 0.86 6.81 -13.52
C ASN A 291 -0.08 6.28 -14.62
N PRO A 292 0.33 6.30 -15.91
CA PRO A 292 -0.51 5.84 -17.02
C PRO A 292 -0.69 4.32 -17.03
N GLN A 293 0.07 3.59 -16.21
CA GLN A 293 -0.07 2.15 -16.05
C GLN A 293 -0.36 1.89 -14.59
N GLU A 294 -1.61 1.55 -14.28
CA GLU A 294 -2.01 1.10 -12.95
C GLU A 294 -0.97 0.10 -12.44
N VAL A 295 -0.11 0.51 -11.50
CA VAL A 295 0.82 -0.46 -10.91
C VAL A 295 -0.03 -1.50 -10.23
N ALA A 296 0.41 -2.74 -10.33
CA ALA A 296 -0.34 -3.89 -9.88
C ALA A 296 -0.68 -3.76 -8.40
N THR A 297 -1.90 -3.32 -8.12
CA THR A 297 -2.49 -3.45 -6.79
C THR A 297 -2.68 -4.93 -6.47
N PRO A 298 -2.69 -5.40 -5.21
CA PRO A 298 -3.19 -6.74 -4.87
C PRO A 298 -4.59 -7.03 -5.45
N ARG A 299 -5.36 -5.99 -5.77
CA ARG A 299 -6.65 -6.07 -6.47
C ARG A 299 -6.55 -6.03 -8.00
N SER A 300 -5.39 -5.67 -8.55
CA SER A 300 -5.13 -5.61 -9.99
C SER A 300 -5.10 -7.01 -10.56
N ARG A 301 -5.66 -7.12 -11.78
CA ARG A 301 -5.61 -8.32 -12.60
C ARG A 301 -4.19 -8.73 -13.01
N HIS A 302 -3.18 -7.91 -12.73
CA HIS A 302 -1.78 -8.12 -13.12
C HIS A 302 -0.83 -8.35 -11.94
N TYR A 303 -1.33 -8.43 -10.71
CA TYR A 303 -0.54 -8.75 -9.52
C TYR A 303 0.23 -10.06 -9.73
N GLY A 304 1.56 -10.03 -9.56
CA GLY A 304 2.47 -11.15 -9.80
C GLY A 304 3.02 -11.20 -11.23
N SER A 305 2.19 -11.52 -12.23
CA SER A 305 2.64 -11.83 -13.61
C SER A 305 3.25 -10.66 -14.37
N ARG A 306 2.99 -9.42 -13.95
CA ARG A 306 3.54 -8.18 -14.53
C ARG A 306 3.78 -7.11 -13.46
N SER A 307 4.04 -7.51 -12.23
CA SER A 307 4.34 -6.55 -11.16
C SER A 307 5.76 -6.01 -11.29
N TYR A 308 6.73 -6.86 -11.66
CA TYR A 308 8.15 -6.54 -11.62
C TYR A 308 8.98 -7.59 -12.36
N ASN A 309 10.12 -7.18 -12.93
CA ASN A 309 11.14 -8.06 -13.49
C ASN A 309 12.32 -8.17 -12.51
N PRO A 310 12.47 -9.30 -11.79
CA PRO A 310 13.57 -9.50 -10.85
C PRO A 310 14.94 -9.41 -11.53
N LEU A 311 15.95 -8.88 -10.83
CA LEU A 311 17.35 -8.89 -11.27
C LEU A 311 17.80 -10.31 -11.62
N VAL A 312 17.62 -11.21 -10.67
CA VAL A 312 17.83 -12.65 -10.85
C VAL A 312 16.49 -13.28 -11.25
N PRO A 313 16.31 -13.71 -12.51
CA PRO A 313 15.07 -14.35 -12.95
C PRO A 313 14.71 -15.52 -12.03
N GLN A 314 13.42 -15.69 -11.74
CA GLN A 314 12.92 -16.79 -10.90
C GLN A 314 12.00 -17.69 -11.72
N THR A 315 11.88 -18.96 -11.32
CA THR A 315 10.98 -19.89 -11.98
C THR A 315 9.51 -19.48 -11.84
N ASN A 316 8.67 -19.96 -12.76
CA ASN A 316 7.22 -19.82 -12.67
C ASN A 316 6.66 -20.40 -11.36
N GLU A 317 7.21 -21.50 -10.84
CA GLU A 317 6.78 -22.05 -9.55
C GLU A 317 7.13 -21.10 -8.40
N GLY A 318 8.35 -20.54 -8.40
CA GLY A 318 8.80 -19.62 -7.38
C GLY A 318 7.99 -18.33 -7.35
N ILE A 319 7.77 -17.72 -8.51
CA ILE A 319 6.87 -16.56 -8.66
C ILE A 319 5.46 -16.88 -8.15
N SER A 320 4.93 -18.07 -8.47
CA SER A 320 3.60 -18.49 -8.02
C SER A 320 3.50 -18.57 -6.49
N LYS A 321 4.48 -19.20 -5.83
CA LYS A 321 4.52 -19.32 -4.37
C LYS A 321 4.72 -17.97 -3.69
N PHE A 322 5.71 -17.20 -4.15
CA PHE A 322 6.05 -15.89 -3.58
C PHE A 322 4.84 -14.96 -3.56
N PHE A 323 4.21 -14.72 -4.72
CA PHE A 323 3.09 -13.79 -4.82
C PHE A 323 1.79 -14.33 -4.19
N SER A 324 1.57 -15.65 -4.18
CA SER A 324 0.40 -16.21 -3.49
C SER A 324 0.49 -16.00 -1.97
N ILE A 325 1.67 -16.24 -1.38
CA ILE A 325 1.89 -16.01 0.05
C ILE A 325 1.87 -14.52 0.35
N LEU A 326 2.55 -13.68 -0.44
CA LEU A 326 2.54 -12.23 -0.25
C LEU A 326 1.11 -11.67 -0.26
N LYS A 327 0.26 -12.17 -1.18
CA LYS A 327 -1.17 -11.82 -1.22
C LYS A 327 -1.92 -12.25 0.04
N PHE A 328 -1.63 -13.44 0.55
CA PHE A 328 -2.19 -13.94 1.80
C PHE A 328 -1.77 -13.09 3.01
N LEU A 329 -0.49 -12.69 3.12
CA LEU A 329 0.01 -11.85 4.21
C LEU A 329 -0.61 -10.45 4.20
N CYS A 330 -0.87 -9.90 3.01
CA CYS A 330 -1.54 -8.62 2.81
C CYS A 330 -3.08 -8.71 2.84
N SER A 331 -3.68 -9.87 3.10
CA SER A 331 -5.14 -10.05 3.16
C SER A 331 -5.78 -9.31 4.34
N VAL A 332 -7.02 -8.88 4.15
CA VAL A 332 -7.88 -8.31 5.21
C VAL A 332 -8.58 -9.42 6.03
N GLN A 333 -8.79 -10.61 5.45
CA GLN A 333 -9.55 -11.72 6.05
C GLN A 333 -8.76 -13.02 5.96
N THR A 334 -7.64 -13.09 6.70
CA THR A 334 -6.80 -14.28 6.76
C THR A 334 -7.51 -15.44 7.46
N TYR A 335 -7.34 -16.63 6.90
CA TYR A 335 -7.77 -17.86 7.56
C TYR A 335 -7.00 -18.12 8.87
N ASN A 336 -5.70 -17.81 8.91
CA ASN A 336 -4.92 -17.85 10.15
C ASN A 336 -5.24 -16.63 11.02
N LYS A 337 -5.98 -16.83 12.12
CA LYS A 337 -6.34 -15.78 13.10
C LYS A 337 -5.24 -15.46 14.11
N GLU A 338 -4.23 -16.31 14.24
CA GLU A 338 -3.09 -16.08 15.14
C GLU A 338 -2.00 -15.23 14.50
N TYR A 339 -2.01 -15.14 13.16
CA TYR A 339 -1.09 -14.32 12.40
C TYR A 339 -1.24 -12.82 12.73
N LYS A 340 -0.11 -12.17 13.03
CA LYS A 340 -0.03 -10.72 13.23
C LYS A 340 1.02 -10.14 12.31
N PHE A 341 0.59 -9.30 11.37
CA PHE A 341 1.44 -8.74 10.33
C PHE A 341 2.54 -7.84 10.91
N GLU A 342 2.22 -7.09 11.95
CA GLU A 342 3.11 -6.12 12.59
C GLU A 342 4.26 -6.82 13.32
N LYS A 343 4.00 -8.01 13.90
CA LYS A 343 5.05 -8.86 14.49
C LYS A 343 6.04 -9.32 13.43
N LEU A 344 5.54 -9.75 12.27
CA LEU A 344 6.38 -10.15 11.14
C LEU A 344 7.27 -8.99 10.69
N LEU A 345 6.70 -7.79 10.50
CA LEU A 345 7.47 -6.60 10.12
C LEU A 345 8.54 -6.24 11.15
N CYS A 346 8.19 -6.23 12.43
CA CYS A 346 9.14 -5.96 13.52
C CYS A 346 10.28 -6.99 13.55
N TYR A 347 9.96 -8.27 13.35
CA TYR A 347 10.97 -9.32 13.27
C TYR A 347 11.89 -9.13 12.06
N MET A 348 11.32 -8.86 10.88
CA MET A 348 12.08 -8.58 9.67
C MET A 348 13.01 -7.38 9.86
N LEU A 349 12.51 -6.26 10.40
CA LEU A 349 13.34 -5.08 10.69
C LEU A 349 14.51 -5.40 11.63
N LYS A 350 14.26 -6.19 12.69
CA LYS A 350 15.29 -6.58 13.66
C LYS A 350 16.38 -7.45 13.08
N ILE A 351 16.05 -8.37 12.17
CA ILE A 351 17.06 -9.27 11.60
C ILE A 351 17.79 -8.64 10.42
N THR A 352 17.14 -7.80 9.63
CA THR A 352 17.73 -7.20 8.43
C THR A 352 18.39 -5.86 8.69
N GLU A 353 17.94 -5.11 9.69
CA GLU A 353 18.25 -3.68 9.87
C GLU A 353 18.06 -2.91 8.55
N PHE A 354 17.07 -3.30 7.74
CA PHE A 354 16.86 -2.80 6.39
C PHE A 354 15.44 -2.19 6.23
N PRO A 355 15.29 -0.89 6.56
CA PRO A 355 14.00 -0.19 6.50
C PRO A 355 13.29 -0.23 5.13
N PRO A 356 13.98 -0.13 3.96
CA PRO A 356 13.29 -0.13 2.66
C PRO A 356 12.38 -1.34 2.42
N LEU A 357 12.81 -2.54 2.84
CA LEU A 357 12.02 -3.77 2.68
C LEU A 357 10.76 -3.75 3.56
N VAL A 358 10.89 -3.29 4.80
CA VAL A 358 9.80 -3.25 5.79
C VAL A 358 8.78 -2.18 5.42
N HIS A 359 9.26 -1.00 5.01
CA HIS A 359 8.43 0.09 4.50
C HIS A 359 7.62 -0.38 3.28
N ALA A 360 8.26 -0.96 2.27
CA ALA A 360 7.57 -1.45 1.08
C ALA A 360 6.54 -2.54 1.41
N LEU A 361 6.82 -3.46 2.33
CA LEU A 361 5.86 -4.50 2.71
C LEU A 361 4.64 -3.92 3.45
N TYR A 362 4.85 -2.93 4.33
CA TYR A 362 3.76 -2.22 5.02
C TYR A 362 2.90 -1.44 4.03
N THR A 363 3.51 -0.64 3.16
CA THR A 363 2.82 0.13 2.13
C THR A 363 1.98 -0.75 1.21
N LEU A 364 2.52 -1.91 0.81
CA LEU A 364 1.76 -2.86 -0.02
C LEU A 364 0.49 -3.37 0.68
N LYS A 365 0.55 -3.65 1.99
CA LYS A 365 -0.63 -4.10 2.75
C LYS A 365 -1.68 -3.00 2.82
N GLU A 366 -1.29 -1.79 3.20
CA GLU A 366 -2.23 -0.72 3.50
C GLU A 366 -2.78 -0.03 2.24
N GLN A 367 -1.90 0.38 1.32
CA GLN A 367 -2.32 1.07 0.08
C GLN A 367 -2.73 0.10 -1.02
N SER A 368 -2.46 -1.21 -0.85
CA SER A 368 -2.68 -2.16 -1.93
C SER A 368 -1.97 -1.72 -3.21
N PHE A 369 -0.77 -1.13 -3.15
CA PHE A 369 0.00 -0.63 -4.30
C PHE A 369 1.46 -0.43 -3.90
N LEU A 370 2.38 -0.45 -4.89
CA LEU A 370 3.76 -0.01 -4.73
C LEU A 370 4.26 0.70 -5.99
N THR A 371 5.19 1.64 -5.84
CA THR A 371 5.97 2.18 -6.97
C THR A 371 6.99 1.14 -7.46
N ILE A 372 7.67 1.39 -8.60
CA ILE A 372 8.76 0.51 -9.07
C ILE A 372 9.87 0.39 -8.03
N ALA A 373 10.19 1.49 -7.33
CA ALA A 373 11.15 1.49 -6.23
C ALA A 373 10.63 0.69 -5.03
N GLY A 374 9.33 0.79 -4.69
CA GLY A 374 8.71 -0.06 -3.68
C GLY A 374 8.81 -1.55 -4.04
N TRP A 375 8.50 -1.91 -5.29
CA TRP A 375 8.65 -3.28 -5.80
C TRP A 375 10.09 -3.77 -5.76
N THR A 376 11.06 -2.89 -6.08
CA THR A 376 12.49 -3.20 -6.03
C THR A 376 12.92 -3.52 -4.60
N ALA A 377 12.58 -2.67 -3.63
CA ALA A 377 12.91 -2.90 -2.23
C ALA A 377 12.28 -4.19 -1.69
N LEU A 378 11.03 -4.46 -2.06
CA LEU A 378 10.33 -5.66 -1.63
C LEU A 378 10.89 -6.93 -2.27
N ILE A 379 11.00 -7.00 -3.60
CA ILE A 379 11.36 -8.23 -4.31
C ILE A 379 12.84 -8.53 -4.18
N GLU A 380 13.71 -7.55 -4.41
CA GLU A 380 15.16 -7.76 -4.31
C GLU A 380 15.57 -7.94 -2.84
N GLY A 381 14.93 -7.22 -1.91
CA GLY A 381 15.11 -7.41 -0.48
C GLY A 381 14.68 -8.80 -0.01
N CYS A 382 13.50 -9.29 -0.42
CA CYS A 382 13.05 -10.65 -0.12
C CYS A 382 13.95 -11.71 -0.76
N TYR A 383 14.38 -11.52 -2.02
CA TYR A 383 15.29 -12.44 -2.70
C TYR A 383 16.57 -12.62 -1.89
N CYS A 384 17.22 -11.52 -1.53
CA CYS A 384 18.46 -11.55 -0.75
C CYS A 384 18.25 -12.15 0.64
N LEU A 385 17.15 -11.79 1.32
CA LEU A 385 16.82 -12.32 2.65
C LEU A 385 16.59 -13.84 2.60
N PHE A 386 15.82 -14.31 1.63
CA PHE A 386 15.50 -15.74 1.48
C PHE A 386 16.75 -16.53 1.12
N LYS A 387 17.56 -16.03 0.19
CA LYS A 387 18.85 -16.62 -0.16
C LYS A 387 19.76 -16.72 1.08
N ALA A 388 19.87 -15.65 1.87
CA ALA A 388 20.68 -15.63 3.09
C ALA A 388 20.20 -16.68 4.11
N ILE A 389 18.90 -16.75 4.39
CA ILE A 389 18.30 -17.73 5.30
C ILE A 389 18.55 -19.16 4.79
N LEU A 390 18.17 -19.46 3.54
CA LEU A 390 18.27 -20.79 2.95
C LEU A 390 19.73 -21.28 2.88
N SER A 391 20.67 -20.38 2.54
CA SER A 391 22.08 -20.70 2.42
C SER A 391 22.72 -21.25 3.70
N HIS A 392 22.06 -21.19 4.85
CA HIS A 392 22.59 -21.79 6.07
C HIS A 392 22.63 -23.33 5.99
N GLN A 393 21.56 -23.96 5.50
CA GLN A 393 21.40 -25.42 5.53
C GLN A 393 20.98 -26.04 4.18
N ILE A 394 20.53 -25.21 3.23
CA ILE A 394 19.96 -25.63 1.95
C ILE A 394 20.80 -25.05 0.81
N HIS A 395 21.13 -25.88 -0.17
CA HIS A 395 21.70 -25.53 -1.45
C HIS A 395 20.55 -25.19 -2.41
N VAL A 396 20.45 -23.94 -2.82
CA VAL A 396 19.39 -23.46 -3.71
C VAL A 396 20.03 -22.75 -4.89
N SER A 397 19.58 -23.05 -6.11
CA SER A 397 20.02 -22.34 -7.31
C SER A 397 19.50 -20.91 -7.28
N ASP A 398 20.25 -19.97 -7.87
CA ASP A 398 19.91 -18.55 -7.81
C ASP A 398 18.53 -18.23 -8.41
N ASP A 399 18.05 -19.01 -9.37
CA ASP A 399 16.74 -18.89 -10.02
C ASP A 399 15.59 -19.63 -9.33
N GLU A 400 15.88 -20.39 -8.28
CA GLU A 400 14.93 -21.24 -7.54
C GLU A 400 14.65 -20.73 -6.11
N VAL A 401 15.25 -19.61 -5.69
CA VAL A 401 15.11 -19.05 -4.32
C VAL A 401 13.65 -18.89 -3.91
N PHE A 402 12.81 -18.36 -4.79
CA PHE A 402 11.38 -18.17 -4.48
C PHE A 402 10.55 -19.45 -4.51
N GLU A 403 11.08 -20.59 -4.99
CA GLU A 403 10.39 -21.87 -4.86
C GLU A 403 10.28 -22.34 -3.41
N PHE A 404 11.12 -21.80 -2.52
CA PHE A 404 11.11 -22.07 -1.08
C PHE A 404 10.40 -20.97 -0.27
N SER A 405 9.62 -20.10 -0.93
CA SER A 405 8.90 -19.01 -0.25
C SER A 405 7.96 -19.48 0.86
N ASP A 406 7.37 -20.67 0.73
CA ASP A 406 6.52 -21.28 1.76
C ASP A 406 7.32 -21.57 3.04
N TYR A 407 8.51 -22.14 2.90
CA TYR A 407 9.41 -22.40 4.03
C TYR A 407 9.94 -21.10 4.66
N THR A 408 10.41 -20.15 3.85
CA THR A 408 11.01 -18.92 4.39
C THR A 408 9.98 -18.03 5.05
N TRP A 409 8.81 -17.83 4.44
CA TRP A 409 7.73 -17.07 5.08
C TRP A 409 7.20 -17.79 6.32
N GLY A 410 6.98 -19.12 6.26
CA GLY A 410 6.55 -19.91 7.42
C GLY A 410 7.52 -19.73 8.61
N LEU A 411 8.83 -19.83 8.36
CA LEU A 411 9.86 -19.64 9.37
C LEU A 411 9.88 -18.24 9.95
N LEU A 412 9.80 -17.21 9.10
CA LEU A 412 9.75 -15.80 9.54
C LEU A 412 8.50 -15.54 10.40
N ILE A 413 7.33 -16.08 10.02
CA ILE A 413 6.10 -15.97 10.80
C ILE A 413 6.27 -16.67 12.15
N HIS A 414 6.78 -17.90 12.17
CA HIS A 414 7.03 -18.66 13.38
C HIS A 414 7.92 -17.89 14.36
N LEU A 415 9.08 -17.42 13.88
CA LEU A 415 10.05 -16.67 14.68
C LEU A 415 9.49 -15.32 15.15
N SER A 416 8.64 -14.68 14.35
CA SER A 416 8.01 -13.42 14.74
C SER A 416 7.08 -13.55 15.96
N LYS A 417 6.61 -14.76 16.31
CA LYS A 417 5.73 -14.96 17.47
C LYS A 417 6.41 -14.57 18.78
N GLU A 418 7.74 -14.70 18.86
CA GLU A 418 8.56 -14.33 20.01
C GLU A 418 8.61 -12.81 20.26
N ILE A 419 8.21 -12.00 19.27
CA ILE A 419 8.11 -10.55 19.42
C ILE A 419 6.99 -10.21 20.41
N THR A 420 7.36 -9.64 21.56
CA THR A 420 6.44 -9.16 22.60
C THR A 420 6.03 -7.70 22.41
N GLU A 421 6.96 -6.87 21.90
CA GLU A 421 6.78 -5.43 21.69
C GLU A 421 6.74 -5.12 20.19
N ILE A 422 5.68 -4.44 19.74
CA ILE A 422 5.41 -4.14 18.32
C ILE A 422 5.81 -2.69 17.97
N ASN A 423 6.28 -1.93 18.95
CA ASN A 423 6.59 -0.50 18.83
C ASN A 423 7.75 -0.18 17.86
N CYS A 424 8.41 -1.19 17.28
CA CYS A 424 9.42 -1.01 16.23
C CYS A 424 8.82 -0.65 14.86
N VAL A 425 7.51 -0.83 14.67
CA VAL A 425 6.85 -0.64 13.38
C VAL A 425 5.52 0.08 13.58
N GLU A 426 5.61 1.39 13.72
CA GLU A 426 4.48 2.30 13.86
C GLU A 426 4.49 3.30 12.70
N PHE A 427 3.37 3.41 11.98
CA PHE A 427 3.21 4.29 10.84
C PHE A 427 2.00 5.21 11.03
N ASN A 428 2.20 6.49 10.72
CA ASN A 428 1.17 7.50 10.63
C ASN A 428 0.66 7.64 9.20
N GLN A 429 -0.63 7.93 9.07
CA GLN A 429 -1.26 8.22 7.79
C GLN A 429 -1.25 9.74 7.55
N VAL A 430 -0.55 10.20 6.51
CA VAL A 430 -0.43 11.63 6.16
C VAL A 430 -1.18 11.92 4.86
N SER A 431 -1.90 13.05 4.82
CA SER A 431 -2.63 13.47 3.62
C SER A 431 -1.78 14.36 2.73
N LEU A 432 -1.74 14.07 1.42
CA LEU A 432 -1.09 14.91 0.40
C LEU A 432 -2.08 15.83 -0.35
N VAL A 433 -3.30 15.93 0.17
CA VAL A 433 -4.41 16.69 -0.43
C VAL A 433 -4.72 17.92 0.41
N CYS A 434 -4.84 19.05 -0.28
CA CYS A 434 -5.13 20.34 0.31
C CYS A 434 -6.58 20.34 0.83
N PRO A 435 -6.82 20.55 2.14
CA PRO A 435 -8.16 20.53 2.73
C PRO A 435 -9.15 21.50 2.08
N LEU A 436 -8.66 22.64 1.56
CA LEU A 436 -9.53 23.66 0.95
C LEU A 436 -10.03 23.29 -0.45
N SER A 437 -9.19 22.64 -1.24
CA SER A 437 -9.48 22.39 -2.67
C SER A 437 -9.83 20.95 -2.98
N GLU A 438 -9.55 20.03 -2.05
CA GLU A 438 -9.65 18.59 -2.27
C GLU A 438 -8.83 18.15 -3.51
N LYS A 439 -7.70 18.84 -3.72
CA LYS A 439 -6.72 18.54 -4.76
C LYS A 439 -5.35 18.37 -4.15
N ARG A 440 -4.52 17.58 -4.83
CA ARG A 440 -3.14 17.34 -4.47
C ARG A 440 -2.38 18.66 -4.30
N ILE A 441 -1.67 18.77 -3.19
CA ILE A 441 -0.87 19.95 -2.85
C ILE A 441 0.32 20.03 -3.82
N GLN A 442 0.65 21.23 -4.29
CA GLN A 442 1.89 21.48 -5.03
C GLN A 442 2.91 22.26 -4.22
N THR A 443 2.47 23.33 -3.53
CA THR A 443 3.32 24.12 -2.63
C THR A 443 2.78 24.03 -1.21
N PRO A 444 3.24 23.05 -0.40
CA PRO A 444 2.71 22.80 0.92
C PRO A 444 3.21 23.84 1.93
N ILE A 445 2.27 24.34 2.74
CA ILE A 445 2.53 25.39 3.72
C ILE A 445 1.66 25.21 4.98
N HIS A 446 2.16 25.74 6.10
CA HIS A 446 1.41 25.92 7.34
C HIS A 446 1.23 27.40 7.68
N VAL A 447 0.22 27.67 8.52
CA VAL A 447 -0.01 29.00 9.11
C VAL A 447 0.79 29.11 10.41
N VAL A 448 1.55 30.18 10.55
CA VAL A 448 2.34 30.49 11.76
C VAL A 448 1.45 30.42 13.01
N ASN A 449 1.97 29.77 14.08
CA ASN A 449 1.31 29.59 15.39
C ASN A 449 0.03 28.73 15.40
N ASN A 450 -0.24 27.93 14.35
CA ASN A 450 -1.30 26.94 14.36
C ASN A 450 -0.91 25.71 13.51
N SER A 451 0.11 24.98 13.96
CA SER A 451 0.71 23.84 13.26
C SER A 451 -0.25 22.68 12.99
N ASP A 452 -1.30 22.55 13.81
CA ASP A 452 -2.30 21.47 13.68
C ASP A 452 -3.28 21.72 12.52
N LEU A 453 -3.28 22.92 11.93
CA LEU A 453 -4.06 23.27 10.75
C LEU A 453 -3.19 23.19 9.48
N GLY A 454 -3.54 22.28 8.58
CA GLY A 454 -2.87 22.10 7.30
C GLY A 454 -2.32 20.67 7.13
N PRO A 455 -1.45 20.44 6.13
CA PRO A 455 -0.90 21.42 5.20
C PRO A 455 -1.90 21.98 4.19
N PHE A 456 -1.70 23.23 3.78
CA PHE A 456 -2.47 23.87 2.71
C PHE A 456 -1.63 24.07 1.45
N ASP A 457 -2.30 24.31 0.33
CA ASP A 457 -1.65 24.78 -0.89
C ASP A 457 -1.51 26.31 -0.87
N LYS A 458 -0.29 26.82 -1.10
CA LYS A 458 0.03 28.25 -1.03
C LYS A 458 -0.88 29.12 -1.87
N THR A 459 -1.20 28.72 -3.09
CA THR A 459 -2.02 29.56 -3.97
C THR A 459 -3.48 29.52 -3.59
N ASN A 460 -3.94 28.43 -2.96
CA ASN A 460 -5.33 28.28 -2.50
C ASN A 460 -5.60 29.09 -1.23
N ILE A 461 -4.73 29.01 -0.21
CA ILE A 461 -4.93 29.70 1.06
C ILE A 461 -5.01 31.22 0.87
N LEU A 462 -4.18 31.77 -0.04
CA LEU A 462 -4.13 33.20 -0.35
C LEU A 462 -5.36 33.68 -1.14
N SER A 463 -6.09 32.77 -1.79
CA SER A 463 -7.21 33.11 -2.69
C SER A 463 -8.61 32.93 -2.10
N ALA A 464 -8.72 32.28 -0.92
CA ALA A 464 -9.99 31.87 -0.35
C ALA A 464 -10.23 32.38 1.09
N PRO A 465 -10.08 33.69 1.37
CA PRO A 465 -10.15 34.22 2.75
C PRO A 465 -11.48 33.94 3.46
N GLN A 466 -12.59 33.78 2.72
CA GLN A 466 -13.91 33.47 3.29
C GLN A 466 -14.09 32.00 3.69
N SER A 467 -13.35 31.08 3.06
CA SER A 467 -13.42 29.63 3.36
C SER A 467 -12.57 29.23 4.56
N LEU A 468 -11.65 30.11 5.00
CA LEU A 468 -10.72 29.90 6.10
C LEU A 468 -11.40 29.87 7.48
N SER A 469 -12.51 30.60 7.64
CA SER A 469 -13.30 30.61 8.88
C SER A 469 -13.88 29.23 9.22
N ASN A 470 -14.24 28.43 8.21
CA ASN A 470 -14.71 27.05 8.40
C ASN A 470 -13.63 26.12 8.98
N TYR A 471 -12.36 26.51 8.88
CA TYR A 471 -11.20 25.77 9.39
C TYR A 471 -10.61 26.42 10.66
N GLY A 472 -11.36 27.33 11.31
CA GLY A 472 -10.92 27.99 12.55
C GLY A 472 -9.86 29.09 12.34
N ILE A 473 -9.68 29.57 11.11
CA ILE A 473 -8.79 30.69 10.79
C ILE A 473 -9.67 31.94 10.64
N ASP A 474 -9.78 32.70 11.74
CA ASP A 474 -10.68 33.87 11.85
C ASP A 474 -10.03 35.20 11.40
N PHE A 475 -8.84 35.15 10.81
CA PHE A 475 -8.06 36.32 10.42
C PHE A 475 -7.57 36.24 8.97
N GLU A 476 -7.24 37.39 8.39
CA GLU A 476 -6.75 37.48 7.02
C GLU A 476 -5.34 36.87 6.90
N VAL A 477 -5.19 35.89 6.02
CA VAL A 477 -3.92 35.20 5.79
C VAL A 477 -3.12 35.95 4.74
N THR A 478 -1.99 36.52 5.14
CA THR A 478 -1.01 37.17 4.26
C THR A 478 0.20 36.27 4.05
N GLY A 479 1.02 36.54 3.03
CA GLY A 479 2.20 35.72 2.73
C GLY A 479 3.22 35.66 3.88
N ASP A 480 3.25 36.66 4.75
CA ASP A 480 4.24 36.79 5.84
C ASP A 480 4.01 35.83 7.01
N ILE A 481 2.83 35.22 7.09
CA ILE A 481 2.45 34.26 8.14
C ILE A 481 2.41 32.82 7.64
N LEU A 482 2.99 32.55 6.47
CA LEU A 482 3.05 31.23 5.85
C LEU A 482 4.47 30.70 5.94
N ILE A 483 4.61 29.47 6.42
CA ILE A 483 5.90 28.76 6.45
C ILE A 483 5.76 27.53 5.54
N GLU A 484 6.83 27.20 4.80
CA GLU A 484 6.90 25.98 4.00
C GLU A 484 6.79 24.74 4.88
N ASP A 485 6.01 23.76 4.45
CA ASP A 485 5.97 22.44 5.07
C ASP A 485 6.95 21.53 4.32
N GLU A 486 8.17 21.45 4.86
CA GLU A 486 9.28 20.68 4.28
C GLU A 486 8.98 19.18 4.26
N ASP A 487 8.29 18.64 5.26
CA ASP A 487 7.96 17.21 5.34
C ASP A 487 6.98 16.83 4.24
N THR A 488 5.88 17.57 4.09
CA THR A 488 4.91 17.33 3.01
C THR A 488 5.54 17.56 1.64
N ALA A 489 6.44 18.53 1.49
CA ALA A 489 7.18 18.73 0.24
C ALA A 489 8.02 17.49 -0.12
N ARG A 490 8.76 16.93 0.85
CA ARG A 490 9.54 15.69 0.66
C ARG A 490 8.66 14.51 0.30
N TYR A 491 7.54 14.34 0.99
CA TYR A 491 6.58 13.27 0.70
C TYR A 491 5.98 13.35 -0.70
N LEU A 492 5.67 14.56 -1.19
CA LEU A 492 5.20 14.77 -2.55
C LEU A 492 6.23 14.31 -3.60
N MET A 493 7.52 14.41 -3.28
CA MET A 493 8.63 13.94 -4.14
C MET A 493 8.84 12.43 -4.07
N TYR A 494 8.66 11.78 -2.90
CA TYR A 494 8.71 10.31 -2.78
C TYR A 494 7.57 9.64 -3.56
N TYR A 495 6.39 10.27 -3.56
CA TYR A 495 5.14 9.71 -4.08
C TYR A 495 4.53 10.49 -5.24
N PRO A 496 5.29 10.80 -6.32
CA PRO A 496 4.94 11.82 -7.31
C PRO A 496 3.66 11.50 -8.10
N TRP A 497 3.30 10.22 -8.19
CA TRP A 497 2.22 9.70 -9.03
C TRP A 497 0.94 9.33 -8.27
N GLU A 498 0.97 9.39 -6.94
CA GLU A 498 -0.11 8.85 -6.11
C GLU A 498 -1.38 9.72 -6.19
N ASN A 499 -2.47 9.11 -6.65
CA ASN A 499 -3.79 9.73 -6.62
C ASN A 499 -4.49 9.52 -5.28
N ASP A 500 -3.94 8.68 -4.40
CA ASP A 500 -4.51 8.45 -3.08
C ASP A 500 -4.26 9.66 -2.18
N ASP A 501 -5.28 10.01 -1.41
CA ASP A 501 -5.24 11.14 -0.50
C ASP A 501 -4.30 10.89 0.69
N LYS A 502 -3.66 9.71 0.78
CA LYS A 502 -3.04 9.20 2.02
C LYS A 502 -1.78 8.38 1.75
N ILE A 503 -0.69 8.77 2.40
CA ILE A 503 0.57 8.01 2.46
C ILE A 503 0.87 7.53 3.87
N PHE A 504 1.78 6.58 3.99
CA PHE A 504 2.20 6.04 5.28
C PHE A 504 3.66 6.38 5.58
N VAL A 505 3.85 7.08 6.68
CA VAL A 505 5.15 7.56 7.16
C VAL A 505 5.43 6.97 8.53
N TRP A 506 6.68 6.71 8.84
CA TRP A 506 7.05 6.23 10.18
C TRP A 506 6.62 7.23 11.24
N GLU A 507 5.94 6.75 12.28
CA GLU A 507 5.70 7.55 13.49
C GLU A 507 7.01 7.72 14.26
N ASN A 508 7.76 6.63 14.39
CA ASN A 508 9.06 6.58 15.03
C ASN A 508 10.06 5.90 14.07
N PRO A 509 10.68 6.65 13.14
CA PRO A 509 11.59 6.06 12.16
C PRO A 509 12.80 5.40 12.83
N PRO A 510 13.29 4.27 12.29
CA PRO A 510 14.52 3.65 12.76
C PRO A 510 15.68 4.62 12.54
N LYS A 511 16.31 5.08 13.63
CA LYS A 511 17.42 6.02 13.56
C LYS A 511 18.72 5.25 13.26
N PRO A 512 19.41 5.56 12.16
CA PRO A 512 20.69 4.93 11.87
C PRO A 512 21.74 5.33 12.91
N ASP A 513 22.56 4.37 13.32
CA ASP A 513 23.74 4.67 14.14
C ASP A 513 24.73 5.57 13.36
N ILE A 514 25.64 6.22 14.11
CA ILE A 514 26.69 7.09 13.53
C ILE A 514 27.60 6.32 12.56
N SER A 515 27.72 5.01 12.73
CA SER A 515 28.36 4.13 11.76
C SER A 515 27.48 2.91 11.49
N MET A 516 27.06 2.75 10.25
CA MET A 516 26.23 1.63 9.84
C MET A 516 27.05 0.54 9.13
N THR A 517 26.79 -0.69 9.52
CA THR A 517 27.18 -1.88 8.78
C THR A 517 25.92 -2.71 8.64
N CYS A 518 25.43 -2.89 7.41
CA CYS A 518 24.35 -3.83 7.17
C CYS A 518 24.91 -5.22 7.43
N LYS A 519 24.57 -5.78 8.59
CA LYS A 519 25.15 -7.04 9.06
C LYS A 519 24.62 -8.19 8.23
N LYS A 520 25.44 -9.23 8.14
CA LYS A 520 24.98 -10.53 7.68
C LYS A 520 23.78 -10.98 8.52
N VAL A 521 22.68 -11.31 7.85
CA VAL A 521 21.52 -11.94 8.51
C VAL A 521 21.92 -13.34 8.95
N CYS A 522 21.79 -13.60 10.25
CA CYS A 522 22.00 -14.92 10.82
C CYS A 522 20.74 -15.35 11.57
N VAL A 523 19.90 -16.13 10.91
CA VAL A 523 18.74 -16.76 11.53
C VAL A 523 19.16 -18.15 12.01
N GLN A 524 19.08 -18.38 13.32
CA GLN A 524 19.30 -19.71 13.89
C GLN A 524 18.01 -20.53 13.77
N TYR A 525 18.06 -21.62 13.03
CA TYR A 525 16.94 -22.56 12.88
C TYR A 525 17.45 -23.98 12.66
N SER A 526 16.63 -24.99 12.98
CA SER A 526 16.86 -26.38 12.59
C SER A 526 16.03 -26.76 11.37
N LEU A 527 16.42 -27.84 10.66
CA LEU A 527 15.62 -28.38 9.56
C LEU A 527 14.20 -28.73 10.00
N ASP A 528 14.05 -29.33 11.19
CA ASP A 528 12.74 -29.66 11.75
C ASP A 528 11.90 -28.39 11.96
N MET A 529 12.51 -27.34 12.52
CA MET A 529 11.83 -26.07 12.77
C MET A 529 11.35 -25.39 11.48
N ILE A 530 12.18 -25.31 10.43
CA ILE A 530 11.75 -24.70 9.17
C ILE A 530 10.64 -25.53 8.51
N THR A 531 10.66 -26.86 8.65
CA THR A 531 9.55 -27.69 8.14
C THR A 531 8.28 -27.59 8.97
N ASP A 532 8.37 -27.58 10.30
CA ASP A 532 7.23 -27.48 11.22
C ASP A 532 6.54 -26.10 11.07
N SER A 533 7.33 -25.06 10.77
CA SER A 533 6.85 -23.70 10.55
C SER A 533 5.94 -23.55 9.32
N LEU A 534 5.87 -24.55 8.43
CA LEU A 534 4.91 -24.53 7.32
C LEU A 534 3.45 -24.48 7.79
N SER A 535 3.17 -25.04 8.96
CA SER A 535 1.83 -25.01 9.57
C SER A 535 1.34 -23.59 9.86
N GLU A 536 2.26 -22.63 9.99
CA GLU A 536 1.96 -21.21 10.21
C GLU A 536 1.24 -20.56 9.02
N LEU A 537 1.42 -21.10 7.81
CA LEU A 537 0.72 -20.62 6.62
C LEU A 537 -0.73 -21.11 6.54
N CYS A 538 -1.13 -22.07 7.39
CA CYS A 538 -2.47 -22.67 7.42
C CYS A 538 -2.98 -23.04 6.02
N ILE A 539 -2.16 -23.75 5.24
CA ILE A 539 -2.49 -24.13 3.86
C ILE A 539 -3.67 -25.11 3.89
N VAL A 540 -4.76 -24.80 3.19
CA VAL A 540 -6.00 -25.59 3.21
C VAL A 540 -6.05 -26.52 2.01
N HIS A 541 -6.52 -27.75 2.24
CA HIS A 541 -6.78 -28.71 1.16
C HIS A 541 -7.87 -28.18 0.20
N PRO A 542 -7.69 -28.27 -1.14
CA PRO A 542 -8.65 -27.73 -2.12
C PRO A 542 -10.09 -28.24 -1.97
N HIS A 543 -10.28 -29.48 -1.48
CA HIS A 543 -11.60 -30.07 -1.21
C HIS A 543 -12.39 -29.36 -0.09
N GLY A 544 -11.70 -28.68 0.82
CA GLY A 544 -12.28 -28.05 2.02
C GLY A 544 -12.70 -26.58 1.84
N LEU A 545 -12.62 -26.03 0.63
CA LEU A 545 -12.87 -24.62 0.33
C LEU A 545 -14.39 -24.33 0.29
N PHE A 546 -15.00 -24.34 1.48
CA PHE A 546 -16.38 -23.92 1.75
C PHE A 546 -16.37 -22.44 2.14
N ALA A 547 -17.22 -21.63 1.51
CA ALA A 547 -17.11 -20.18 1.47
C ALA A 547 -16.84 -19.49 2.82
N GLY A 548 -15.97 -18.46 2.81
CA GLY A 548 -15.81 -17.56 3.95
C GLY A 548 -14.50 -16.77 3.92
N ASN A 549 -13.37 -17.46 4.12
CA ASN A 549 -12.07 -16.82 4.37
C ASN A 549 -11.09 -17.01 3.22
N GLU A 550 -10.19 -16.03 3.06
CA GLU A 550 -9.10 -16.14 2.10
C GLU A 550 -7.97 -17.00 2.69
N CYS A 551 -7.46 -17.94 1.89
CA CYS A 551 -6.48 -18.93 2.36
C CYS A 551 -5.56 -19.40 1.22
N LEU A 552 -4.48 -20.10 1.60
CA LEU A 552 -3.54 -20.71 0.65
C LEU A 552 -3.97 -22.14 0.34
N THR A 553 -3.77 -22.58 -0.90
CA THR A 553 -4.05 -23.97 -1.32
C THR A 553 -3.16 -24.39 -2.50
N TYR A 554 -2.97 -25.69 -2.73
CA TYR A 554 -2.18 -26.20 -3.86
C TYR A 554 -3.08 -26.61 -5.04
N ILE A 555 -2.65 -26.38 -6.29
CA ILE A 555 -3.33 -26.88 -7.49
C ILE A 555 -2.68 -28.17 -8.02
N ASN A 556 -3.31 -28.79 -9.04
CA ASN A 556 -2.89 -30.03 -9.71
C ASN A 556 -1.46 -30.05 -10.32
N ARG A 557 -0.74 -28.93 -10.29
CA ARG A 557 0.66 -28.80 -10.73
C ARG A 557 1.64 -28.63 -9.58
N GLY A 558 1.21 -28.77 -8.32
CA GLY A 558 2.04 -28.52 -7.14
C GLY A 558 2.29 -27.03 -6.83
N GLN A 559 1.72 -26.13 -7.62
CA GLN A 559 1.86 -24.69 -7.42
C GLN A 559 0.92 -24.22 -6.30
N LEU A 560 1.43 -23.38 -5.40
CA LEU A 560 0.64 -22.74 -4.35
C LEU A 560 -0.14 -21.56 -4.95
N VAL A 561 -1.43 -21.47 -4.62
CA VAL A 561 -2.35 -20.43 -5.07
C VAL A 561 -3.16 -19.88 -3.89
N TYR A 562 -3.74 -18.69 -4.09
CA TYR A 562 -4.55 -18.02 -3.08
C TYR A 562 -6.05 -18.11 -3.39
N PHE A 563 -6.85 -18.60 -2.44
CA PHE A 563 -8.29 -18.73 -2.56
C PHE A 563 -9.00 -17.41 -2.24
N LEU A 564 -9.80 -16.93 -3.20
CA LEU A 564 -10.53 -15.65 -3.14
C LEU A 564 -12.02 -15.82 -2.77
N GLY A 565 -12.44 -17.02 -2.39
CA GLY A 565 -13.85 -17.33 -2.09
C GLY A 565 -14.68 -17.83 -3.28
N ALA A 566 -15.98 -17.99 -3.04
CA ALA A 566 -16.95 -18.43 -4.04
C ALA A 566 -17.43 -17.28 -4.95
N ALA A 567 -17.69 -17.60 -6.22
CA ALA A 567 -18.32 -16.71 -7.19
C ALA A 567 -19.85 -16.68 -7.01
N LYS A 568 -20.49 -15.56 -7.37
CA LYS A 568 -21.97 -15.45 -7.41
C LYS A 568 -22.48 -16.14 -8.68
N GLY A 569 -23.36 -17.14 -8.56
CA GLY A 569 -23.95 -17.86 -9.70
C GLY A 569 -24.76 -19.09 -9.29
N THR A 570 -25.53 -19.64 -10.23
CA THR A 570 -26.31 -20.89 -10.05
C THR A 570 -25.42 -22.13 -9.97
N ASP A 571 -24.26 -22.09 -10.63
CA ASP A 571 -23.20 -23.08 -10.46
C ASP A 571 -22.19 -22.52 -9.46
N GLU A 572 -22.03 -23.17 -8.31
CA GLU A 572 -21.05 -22.76 -7.31
C GLU A 572 -19.61 -22.89 -7.86
N LYS A 573 -19.08 -21.80 -8.42
CA LYS A 573 -17.68 -21.72 -8.85
C LYS A 573 -16.82 -21.13 -7.73
N ARG A 574 -15.60 -21.62 -7.61
CA ARG A 574 -14.59 -21.15 -6.65
C ARG A 574 -13.51 -20.37 -7.40
N ARG A 575 -13.07 -19.25 -6.82
CA ARG A 575 -12.07 -18.36 -7.42
C ARG A 575 -10.70 -18.59 -6.77
N LEU A 576 -9.70 -18.85 -7.59
CA LEU A 576 -8.29 -18.97 -7.18
C LEU A 576 -7.47 -17.92 -7.93
N TYR A 577 -6.57 -17.25 -7.22
CA TYR A 577 -5.57 -16.35 -7.81
C TYR A 577 -4.35 -17.14 -8.26
N ASN A 578 -3.99 -17.02 -9.54
CA ASN A 578 -2.77 -17.60 -10.11
C ASN A 578 -1.82 -16.48 -10.60
N PRO A 579 -0.65 -16.29 -9.98
CA PRO A 579 0.29 -15.22 -10.34
C PRO A 579 0.95 -15.38 -11.71
N VAL A 580 0.80 -16.53 -12.37
CA VAL A 580 1.60 -16.93 -13.53
C VAL A 580 0.75 -17.21 -14.77
N SER A 581 -0.59 -17.11 -14.67
CA SER A 581 -1.44 -17.35 -15.83
C SER A 581 -1.17 -16.30 -16.92
N SER A 582 -0.81 -16.79 -18.11
CA SER A 582 -0.55 -15.98 -19.30
C SER A 582 -1.83 -15.62 -20.07
N ASN A 583 -2.95 -16.27 -19.75
CA ASN A 583 -4.26 -15.97 -20.32
C ASN A 583 -4.89 -14.83 -19.50
N GLU A 584 -5.76 -14.03 -20.12
CA GLU A 584 -6.43 -12.85 -19.54
C GLU A 584 -7.18 -13.11 -18.20
N GLU A 585 -7.29 -14.38 -17.78
CA GLU A 585 -7.88 -14.82 -16.52
C GLU A 585 -6.81 -15.07 -15.43
N TYR A 586 -6.49 -14.01 -14.68
CA TYR A 586 -5.70 -14.06 -13.43
C TYR A 586 -6.45 -14.73 -12.25
N ILE A 587 -7.76 -14.90 -12.41
CA ILE A 587 -8.64 -15.63 -11.50
C ILE A 587 -9.11 -16.89 -12.22
N LEU A 588 -8.69 -18.05 -11.73
CA LEU A 588 -9.21 -19.33 -12.17
C LEU A 588 -10.55 -19.57 -11.47
N SER A 589 -11.61 -19.77 -12.27
CA SER A 589 -12.94 -20.11 -11.78
C SER A 589 -13.22 -21.59 -12.02
N LEU A 590 -13.15 -22.38 -10.95
CA LEU A 590 -13.32 -23.83 -11.01
C LEU A 590 -14.65 -24.25 -10.39
N SER A 591 -15.34 -25.21 -11.00
CA SER A 591 -16.51 -25.85 -10.41
C SER A 591 -16.14 -26.69 -9.19
N LYS A 592 -17.14 -27.02 -8.35
CA LYS A 592 -16.97 -27.98 -7.25
C LYS A 592 -16.37 -29.30 -7.74
N ALA A 593 -16.87 -29.83 -8.87
CA ALA A 593 -16.42 -31.10 -9.42
C ALA A 593 -14.95 -31.05 -9.91
N GLU A 594 -14.53 -29.95 -10.52
CA GLU A 594 -13.13 -29.75 -10.93
C GLU A 594 -12.20 -29.65 -9.73
N LEU A 595 -12.59 -28.93 -8.67
CA LEU A 595 -11.84 -28.91 -7.41
C LEU A 595 -11.78 -30.27 -6.71
N MET A 596 -12.89 -31.01 -6.71
CA MET A 596 -12.93 -32.38 -6.20
C MET A 596 -11.99 -33.28 -7.00
N THR A 597 -11.93 -33.12 -8.33
CA THR A 597 -10.99 -33.87 -9.17
C THR A 597 -9.53 -33.51 -8.87
N ILE A 598 -9.23 -32.21 -8.67
CA ILE A 598 -7.89 -31.72 -8.31
C ILE A 598 -7.42 -32.33 -7.00
N GLY A 599 -8.25 -32.37 -5.95
CA GLY A 599 -7.81 -32.96 -4.68
C GLY A 599 -7.89 -34.50 -4.65
N HIS A 600 -8.63 -35.15 -5.56
CA HIS A 600 -8.64 -36.62 -5.67
C HIS A 600 -7.42 -37.14 -6.45
N GLN A 601 -6.87 -36.34 -7.37
CA GLN A 601 -5.56 -36.58 -7.97
C GLN A 601 -4.46 -35.99 -7.09
N GLN A 602 -3.97 -36.81 -6.16
CA GLN A 602 -2.58 -36.79 -5.71
C GLN A 602 -2.02 -35.47 -5.14
N LEU A 603 -2.76 -34.69 -4.33
CA LEU A 603 -2.13 -33.61 -3.55
C LEU A 603 -0.90 -34.13 -2.77
N LYS A 604 -0.93 -35.40 -2.36
CA LYS A 604 0.18 -36.13 -1.72
C LYS A 604 1.40 -36.42 -2.61
N GLU A 605 1.29 -36.42 -3.95
CA GLU A 605 2.42 -36.69 -4.86
C GLU A 605 3.01 -35.38 -5.47
N PHE A 606 2.26 -34.27 -5.44
CA PHE A 606 2.67 -32.97 -5.99
C PHE A 606 3.43 -32.06 -5.02
N VAL A 607 3.45 -32.38 -3.72
CA VAL A 607 4.16 -31.64 -2.65
C VAL A 607 5.69 -31.89 -2.71
N SER A 608 6.21 -32.27 -3.88
CA SER A 608 7.53 -32.86 -4.11
C SER A 608 8.54 -31.93 -4.77
N HIS A 609 8.55 -30.63 -4.42
CA HIS A 609 9.85 -29.95 -4.42
C HIS A 609 10.60 -30.44 -3.18
N ASP A 610 11.46 -31.43 -3.43
CA ASP A 610 12.15 -32.19 -2.40
C ASP A 610 13.22 -31.29 -1.75
N LEU A 611 12.90 -30.76 -0.56
CA LEU A 611 13.88 -30.08 0.28
C LEU A 611 15.13 -30.97 0.46
N THR A 612 14.93 -32.30 0.48
CA THR A 612 15.98 -33.32 0.63
C THR A 612 17.01 -33.32 -0.51
N ALA A 613 16.58 -33.08 -1.75
CA ALA A 613 17.49 -33.00 -2.91
C ALA A 613 18.44 -31.79 -2.82
N ASN A 614 18.03 -30.79 -2.04
CA ASN A 614 18.70 -29.50 -1.89
C ASN A 614 19.40 -29.36 -0.54
N LEU A 615 19.42 -30.38 0.33
CA LEU A 615 20.15 -30.28 1.59
C LEU A 615 21.66 -30.22 1.35
N LYS A 616 22.35 -29.29 2.02
CA LYS A 616 23.82 -29.30 2.03
C LYS A 616 24.27 -30.61 2.67
N ALA A 617 25.35 -31.20 2.14
CA ALA A 617 25.90 -32.48 2.59
C ALA A 617 26.40 -32.42 4.05
N ILE A 618 25.47 -32.41 5.00
CA ILE A 618 25.67 -32.42 6.44
C ILE A 618 24.90 -33.63 6.96
N SER A 619 25.61 -34.76 6.94
CA SER A 619 25.38 -35.99 7.73
C SER A 619 23.94 -36.44 7.99
N GLY A 620 23.40 -37.27 7.07
CA GLY A 620 22.97 -38.64 7.39
C GLY A 620 21.90 -38.94 8.45
N ILE A 621 21.09 -37.98 8.92
CA ILE A 621 20.10 -38.23 9.98
C ILE A 621 18.63 -38.06 9.55
N TYR A 622 18.35 -37.36 8.44
CA TYR A 622 16.96 -37.06 8.06
C TYR A 622 16.44 -38.01 6.99
N SER A 623 15.32 -38.68 7.26
CA SER A 623 14.66 -39.47 6.23
C SER A 623 13.82 -38.55 5.32
N PRO A 624 13.92 -38.68 3.98
CA PRO A 624 13.05 -37.95 3.06
C PRO A 624 11.55 -38.15 3.35
N GLN A 625 11.22 -39.30 3.94
CA GLN A 625 9.86 -39.67 4.35
C GLN A 625 9.35 -38.78 5.48
N GLU A 626 10.16 -38.49 6.50
CA GLU A 626 9.76 -37.62 7.63
C GLU A 626 9.50 -36.17 7.17
N LEU A 627 10.37 -35.58 6.35
CA LEU A 627 10.18 -34.23 5.81
C LEU A 627 8.89 -34.13 4.98
N THR A 628 8.60 -35.18 4.19
CA THR A 628 7.37 -35.27 3.40
C THR A 628 6.15 -35.39 4.31
N ILE A 629 6.22 -36.20 5.37
CA ILE A 629 5.14 -36.35 6.36
C ILE A 629 4.84 -35.01 7.03
N THR A 630 5.87 -34.29 7.50
CA THR A 630 5.71 -32.98 8.16
C THR A 630 5.05 -31.97 7.22
N ARG A 631 5.50 -31.87 5.96
CA ARG A 631 4.90 -30.98 4.97
C ARG A 631 3.45 -31.33 4.63
N LEU A 632 3.13 -32.62 4.50
CA LEU A 632 1.76 -33.06 4.28
C LEU A 632 0.88 -32.77 5.50
N SER A 633 1.42 -32.88 6.72
CA SER A 633 0.70 -32.56 7.95
C SER A 633 0.42 -31.07 8.12
N ALA A 634 1.19 -30.20 7.46
CA ALA A 634 0.94 -28.75 7.44
C ALA A 634 -0.26 -28.37 6.55
N VAL A 635 -0.69 -29.26 5.64
CA VAL A 635 -1.92 -29.06 4.87
C VAL A 635 -3.11 -29.44 5.73
N ILE A 636 -3.97 -28.45 6.01
CA ILE A 636 -5.20 -28.64 6.76
C ILE A 636 -6.16 -29.44 5.89
N GLU A 637 -6.29 -30.73 6.23
CA GLU A 637 -7.24 -31.63 5.61
C GLU A 637 -8.67 -31.09 5.73
N PRO A 638 -9.56 -31.38 4.76
CA PRO A 638 -10.95 -30.96 4.83
C PRO A 638 -11.56 -31.54 6.11
N GLN A 639 -11.85 -30.69 7.10
CA GLN A 639 -12.75 -31.11 8.16
C GLN A 639 -14.15 -31.16 7.57
N GLU A 640 -14.85 -32.27 7.78
CA GLU A 640 -16.28 -32.35 7.48
C GLU A 640 -16.99 -31.19 8.22
N SER A 641 -17.58 -30.28 7.45
CA SER A 641 -18.38 -29.12 7.88
C SER A 641 -17.66 -27.88 8.43
N ILE A 642 -17.70 -26.80 7.62
CA ILE A 642 -17.84 -25.38 7.99
C ILE A 642 -17.16 -24.95 9.32
N GLN A 643 -15.89 -24.54 9.25
CA GLN A 643 -15.15 -24.01 10.40
C GLN A 643 -15.19 -22.48 10.50
N TRP A 644 -16.35 -21.91 10.80
CA TRP A 644 -16.41 -20.58 11.42
C TRP A 644 -16.98 -20.69 12.83
N GLU A 645 -16.52 -19.83 13.73
CA GLU A 645 -17.14 -19.66 15.05
C GLU A 645 -18.49 -18.95 14.85
N PRO A 646 -19.62 -19.48 15.35
CA PRO A 646 -20.92 -18.85 15.16
C PRO A 646 -20.97 -17.49 15.85
N GLU A 647 -21.43 -16.48 15.14
CA GLU A 647 -21.68 -15.14 15.68
C GLU A 647 -23.02 -15.07 16.43
N GLU A 648 -23.97 -15.90 16.01
CA GLU A 648 -25.28 -16.11 16.63
C GLU A 648 -25.62 -17.61 16.60
N ALA A 649 -26.11 -18.14 17.72
CA ALA A 649 -26.64 -19.49 17.83
C ALA A 649 -28.16 -19.42 18.01
N ILE A 650 -28.89 -20.05 17.11
CA ILE A 650 -30.35 -19.98 17.00
C ILE A 650 -30.91 -21.38 17.16
N VAL A 651 -31.70 -21.59 18.23
CA VAL A 651 -32.53 -22.79 18.34
C VAL A 651 -33.95 -22.44 17.93
N VAL A 652 -34.42 -23.12 16.88
CA VAL A 652 -35.79 -23.03 16.40
C VAL A 652 -36.66 -23.99 17.20
N LEU A 653 -37.70 -23.45 17.82
CA LEU A 653 -38.76 -24.23 18.46
C LEU A 653 -39.96 -24.28 17.51
N LEU A 654 -40.25 -25.47 17.00
CA LEU A 654 -41.39 -25.71 16.13
C LEU A 654 -42.47 -26.48 16.89
N ASP A 655 -43.62 -25.84 17.06
CA ASP A 655 -44.82 -26.51 17.55
C ASP A 655 -45.33 -27.48 16.47
N HIS A 656 -45.53 -28.75 16.82
CA HIS A 656 -46.24 -29.67 15.95
C HIS A 656 -47.47 -30.26 16.64
N SER A 657 -48.06 -29.58 17.62
CA SER A 657 -49.30 -30.04 18.26
C SER A 657 -50.44 -30.27 17.26
N GLY A 658 -51.47 -31.02 17.65
CA GLY A 658 -52.61 -31.33 16.77
C GLY A 658 -53.32 -30.10 16.22
N SER A 659 -53.28 -28.95 16.93
CA SER A 659 -53.83 -27.68 16.47
C SER A 659 -53.08 -27.10 15.27
N MET A 660 -51.79 -27.41 15.11
CA MET A 660 -50.95 -27.01 13.97
C MET A 660 -51.40 -27.64 12.63
N GLY A 661 -52.27 -28.66 12.68
CA GLY A 661 -52.92 -29.23 11.50
C GLY A 661 -54.09 -28.39 10.96
N SER A 662 -54.53 -27.35 11.69
CA SER A 662 -55.63 -26.46 11.30
C SER A 662 -55.19 -25.44 10.26
N ALA A 663 -56.17 -24.81 9.59
CA ALA A 663 -55.90 -23.69 8.68
C ALA A 663 -55.22 -22.51 9.40
N VAL A 664 -54.20 -21.93 8.77
CA VAL A 664 -53.39 -20.84 9.35
C VAL A 664 -54.09 -19.48 9.29
N TYR A 665 -54.69 -19.15 8.14
CA TYR A 665 -55.38 -17.89 7.90
C TYR A 665 -56.73 -18.17 7.23
N SER A 666 -57.73 -17.37 7.54
CA SER A 666 -59.07 -17.47 6.95
C SER A 666 -59.08 -17.30 5.41
N GLU A 667 -58.11 -16.56 4.88
CA GLU A 667 -57.86 -16.35 3.44
C GLU A 667 -57.26 -17.57 2.71
N LEU A 668 -56.63 -18.51 3.44
CA LEU A 668 -55.95 -19.68 2.87
C LEU A 668 -56.42 -20.97 3.58
N PRO A 669 -57.64 -21.46 3.29
CA PRO A 669 -58.25 -22.57 4.02
C PRO A 669 -57.53 -23.92 3.85
N ASN A 670 -56.68 -24.05 2.83
CA ASN A 670 -55.94 -25.27 2.53
C ASN A 670 -54.50 -25.27 3.07
N LEU A 671 -54.00 -24.13 3.58
CA LEU A 671 -52.64 -24.05 4.12
C LEU A 671 -52.68 -24.34 5.63
N ARG A 672 -52.03 -25.42 6.06
CA ARG A 672 -51.94 -25.76 7.49
C ARG A 672 -50.95 -24.85 8.19
N ARG A 673 -51.14 -24.59 9.49
CA ARG A 673 -50.20 -23.79 10.31
C ARG A 673 -48.78 -24.36 10.29
N ILE A 674 -48.65 -25.69 10.32
CA ILE A 674 -47.36 -26.36 10.21
C ILE A 674 -46.67 -26.10 8.86
N ASP A 675 -47.42 -26.06 7.75
CA ASP A 675 -46.87 -25.83 6.42
C ASP A 675 -46.39 -24.38 6.28
N ALA A 676 -47.16 -23.42 6.82
CA ALA A 676 -46.76 -22.02 6.89
C ALA A 676 -45.50 -21.82 7.76
N ALA A 677 -45.40 -22.51 8.90
CA ALA A 677 -44.22 -22.45 9.76
C ALA A 677 -42.95 -22.97 9.06
N LYS A 678 -43.06 -24.10 8.36
CA LYS A 678 -41.96 -24.65 7.54
C LYS A 678 -41.53 -23.67 6.45
N GLU A 679 -42.47 -23.04 5.77
CA GLU A 679 -42.17 -22.06 4.72
C GLU A 679 -41.44 -20.82 5.27
N LEU A 680 -41.86 -20.30 6.43
CA LEU A 680 -41.18 -19.18 7.08
C LEU A 680 -39.74 -19.53 7.49
N PHE A 681 -39.50 -20.72 8.04
CA PHE A 681 -38.15 -21.15 8.41
C PHE A 681 -37.26 -21.46 7.21
N ASN A 682 -37.80 -22.03 6.14
CA ASN A 682 -37.04 -22.17 4.89
C ASN A 682 -36.65 -20.79 4.35
N ALA A 683 -37.58 -19.84 4.34
CA ALA A 683 -37.32 -18.47 3.90
C ALA A 683 -36.29 -17.75 4.80
N PHE A 684 -36.26 -18.04 6.10
CA PHE A 684 -35.25 -17.58 7.05
C PHE A 684 -33.85 -18.16 6.76
N ALA A 685 -33.80 -19.48 6.60
CA ALA A 685 -32.58 -20.26 6.35
C ALA A 685 -31.92 -19.85 5.03
N THR A 686 -32.69 -19.81 3.94
CA THR A 686 -32.22 -19.39 2.62
C THR A 686 -31.65 -17.96 2.64
N ARG A 687 -32.29 -17.02 3.34
CA ARG A 687 -31.78 -15.63 3.45
C ARG A 687 -30.53 -15.54 4.31
N THR A 688 -30.46 -16.30 5.41
CA THR A 688 -29.26 -16.40 6.25
C THR A 688 -28.05 -16.83 5.42
N GLN A 689 -28.24 -17.80 4.52
CA GLN A 689 -27.19 -18.24 3.59
C GLN A 689 -26.86 -17.18 2.54
N ALA A 690 -27.87 -16.52 1.96
CA ALA A 690 -27.69 -15.49 0.94
C ALA A 690 -26.88 -14.27 1.45
N TYR A 691 -27.14 -13.86 2.70
CA TYR A 691 -26.43 -12.77 3.36
C TYR A 691 -25.12 -13.20 4.03
N LYS A 692 -24.76 -14.50 3.95
CA LYS A 692 -23.54 -15.08 4.54
C LYS A 692 -23.41 -14.80 6.04
N LEU A 693 -24.52 -14.86 6.78
CA LEU A 693 -24.50 -14.68 8.23
C LEU A 693 -23.94 -15.95 8.91
N HIS A 694 -23.05 -15.78 9.88
CA HIS A 694 -22.40 -16.88 10.61
C HIS A 694 -23.32 -17.45 11.71
N HIS A 695 -24.47 -18.02 11.34
CA HIS A 695 -25.48 -18.54 12.27
C HIS A 695 -25.44 -20.06 12.44
N ALA A 696 -25.38 -20.54 13.68
CA ALA A 696 -25.63 -21.96 13.97
C ALA A 696 -27.13 -22.21 14.20
N PHE A 697 -27.69 -23.26 13.59
CA PHE A 697 -29.09 -23.64 13.66
C PHE A 697 -29.30 -24.95 14.42
N GLY A 698 -30.23 -24.95 15.37
CA GLY A 698 -30.80 -26.16 15.96
C GLY A 698 -32.31 -26.22 15.74
N LEU A 699 -32.86 -27.43 15.66
CA LEU A 699 -34.30 -27.64 15.57
C LEU A 699 -34.75 -28.51 16.75
N THR A 700 -35.69 -27.99 17.53
CA THR A 700 -36.40 -28.74 18.56
C THR A 700 -37.87 -28.65 18.29
N VAL A 701 -38.50 -29.81 18.23
CA VAL A 701 -39.92 -29.95 17.93
C VAL A 701 -40.62 -30.42 19.20
N PHE A 702 -41.84 -29.94 19.43
CA PHE A 702 -42.56 -30.25 20.65
C PHE A 702 -44.06 -30.51 20.42
N ASP A 703 -44.56 -31.48 21.17
CA ASP A 703 -45.98 -31.72 21.43
C ASP A 703 -46.25 -31.91 22.94
N HIS A 704 -46.57 -33.12 23.38
CA HIS A 704 -46.64 -33.58 24.76
C HIS A 704 -45.28 -34.09 25.27
N GLY A 705 -44.30 -34.22 24.38
CA GLY A 705 -42.88 -34.31 24.70
C GLY A 705 -42.04 -33.31 23.89
N VAL A 706 -40.76 -33.21 24.24
CA VAL A 706 -39.78 -32.34 23.56
C VAL A 706 -38.71 -33.21 22.93
N GLU A 707 -38.52 -33.07 21.62
CA GLU A 707 -37.52 -33.80 20.84
C GLU A 707 -36.56 -32.85 20.12
N THR A 708 -35.27 -33.05 20.29
CA THR A 708 -34.23 -32.34 19.54
C THR A 708 -33.97 -33.07 18.22
N THR A 709 -34.68 -32.68 17.16
CA THR A 709 -34.56 -33.26 15.81
C THR A 709 -33.23 -32.92 15.15
N LEU A 710 -32.68 -31.73 15.43
CA LEU A 710 -31.37 -31.33 14.92
C LEU A 710 -30.58 -30.60 16.01
N ALA A 711 -29.44 -31.17 16.39
CA ALA A 711 -28.47 -30.48 17.22
C ALA A 711 -27.87 -29.28 16.48
N LEU A 712 -27.46 -28.24 17.22
CA LEU A 712 -26.87 -27.02 16.65
C LEU A 712 -25.77 -27.34 15.63
N THR A 713 -26.05 -26.99 14.37
CA THR A 713 -25.18 -27.21 13.22
C THR A 713 -24.98 -25.90 12.46
N LYS A 714 -23.84 -25.81 11.78
CA LYS A 714 -23.52 -24.69 10.86
C LYS A 714 -23.99 -24.97 9.43
N ASN A 715 -24.47 -26.19 9.17
CA ASN A 715 -24.96 -26.60 7.87
C ASN A 715 -26.47 -26.28 7.75
N VAL A 716 -26.79 -25.26 6.96
CA VAL A 716 -28.16 -24.81 6.71
C VAL A 716 -28.98 -25.87 5.94
N GLU A 717 -28.35 -26.66 5.06
CA GLU A 717 -29.02 -27.72 4.29
C GLU A 717 -29.57 -28.82 5.22
N ASN A 718 -28.78 -29.21 6.24
CA ASN A 718 -29.22 -30.18 7.24
C ASN A 718 -30.45 -29.66 8.03
N PHE A 719 -30.52 -28.35 8.26
CA PHE A 719 -31.67 -27.71 8.90
C PHE A 719 -32.92 -27.74 8.00
N GLU A 720 -32.79 -27.36 6.73
CA GLU A 720 -33.90 -27.42 5.76
C GLU A 720 -34.43 -28.86 5.57
N ASP A 721 -33.55 -29.85 5.55
CA ASP A 721 -33.95 -31.26 5.47
C ASP A 721 -34.67 -31.75 6.73
N SER A 722 -34.22 -31.32 7.91
CA SER A 722 -34.85 -31.68 9.19
C SER A 722 -36.30 -31.16 9.32
N LEU A 723 -36.65 -30.07 8.62
CA LEU A 723 -38.00 -29.49 8.62
C LEU A 723 -39.00 -30.27 7.76
N LYS A 724 -38.55 -30.99 6.72
CA LYS A 724 -39.44 -31.64 5.74
C LYS A 724 -40.32 -32.72 6.38
N GLY A 725 -39.77 -33.48 7.33
CA GLY A 725 -40.41 -34.66 7.94
C GLY A 725 -41.37 -34.40 9.11
N VAL A 726 -41.56 -33.14 9.52
CA VAL A 726 -42.34 -32.80 10.72
C VAL A 726 -43.85 -32.78 10.43
N GLU A 727 -44.65 -33.62 11.08
CA GLU A 727 -46.12 -33.63 10.93
C GLU A 727 -46.83 -33.40 12.28
N PRO A 728 -48.09 -32.89 12.29
CA PRO A 728 -48.80 -32.61 13.53
C PRO A 728 -49.12 -33.86 14.37
N SER A 729 -48.91 -33.78 15.69
CA SER A 729 -49.12 -34.82 16.70
C SER A 729 -49.49 -34.23 18.08
N GLY A 730 -50.52 -34.81 18.73
CA GLY A 730 -50.95 -34.62 20.13
C GLY A 730 -50.96 -33.21 20.77
N GLY A 731 -50.55 -33.10 22.04
CA GLY A 731 -50.65 -31.89 22.90
C GLY A 731 -49.51 -30.86 22.75
N THR A 732 -49.33 -29.94 23.71
CA THR A 732 -48.35 -28.82 23.63
C THR A 732 -47.58 -28.66 24.96
N GLU A 733 -46.25 -28.51 24.96
CA GLU A 733 -45.41 -28.37 26.17
C GLU A 733 -44.27 -27.32 25.99
N ILE A 734 -44.66 -26.04 25.92
CA ILE A 734 -43.74 -24.93 25.58
C ILE A 734 -42.62 -24.69 26.64
N PRO A 735 -42.90 -24.69 27.96
CA PRO A 735 -41.87 -24.37 28.96
C PRO A 735 -40.66 -25.30 28.94
N THR A 736 -40.88 -26.60 28.73
CA THR A 736 -39.80 -27.60 28.67
C THR A 736 -39.03 -27.51 27.36
N ALA A 737 -39.68 -27.16 26.25
CA ALA A 737 -39.01 -26.89 24.97
C ALA A 737 -38.03 -25.72 25.10
N ILE A 738 -38.41 -24.66 25.81
CA ILE A 738 -37.54 -23.51 26.09
C ILE A 738 -36.36 -23.91 26.96
N ILE A 739 -36.57 -24.69 28.03
CA ILE A 739 -35.47 -25.16 28.91
C ILE A 739 -34.49 -26.04 28.12
N ASN A 740 -34.99 -26.91 27.24
CA ASN A 740 -34.17 -27.73 26.36
C ASN A 740 -33.32 -26.87 25.41
N ALA A 741 -33.93 -25.88 24.74
CA ALA A 741 -33.21 -24.95 23.86
C ALA A 741 -32.14 -24.14 24.59
N VAL A 742 -32.44 -23.62 25.80
CA VAL A 742 -31.45 -22.91 26.63
C VAL A 742 -30.28 -23.84 26.98
N THR A 743 -30.54 -25.11 27.29
CA THR A 743 -29.49 -26.09 27.58
C THR A 743 -28.58 -26.33 26.37
N GLN A 744 -29.13 -26.40 25.16
CA GLN A 744 -28.35 -26.50 23.93
C GLN A 744 -27.49 -25.24 23.70
N LEU A 745 -28.09 -24.05 23.87
CA LEU A 745 -27.42 -22.75 23.68
C LEU A 745 -26.37 -22.44 24.75
N SER A 746 -26.47 -23.04 25.94
CA SER A 746 -25.53 -22.81 27.05
C SER A 746 -24.08 -23.15 26.71
N ARG A 747 -23.87 -24.04 25.73
CA ARG A 747 -22.55 -24.52 25.27
C ARG A 747 -21.81 -23.52 24.38
N TYR A 748 -22.45 -22.43 23.98
CA TYR A 748 -21.88 -21.42 23.07
C TYR A 748 -21.58 -20.12 23.82
N SER A 749 -20.57 -19.38 23.35
CA SER A 749 -20.16 -18.07 23.90
C SER A 749 -20.73 -16.88 23.14
N CYS A 750 -21.36 -17.09 21.98
CA CYS A 750 -21.91 -16.06 21.12
C CYS A 750 -23.32 -15.61 21.51
N MET A 751 -23.98 -14.77 20.70
CA MET A 751 -25.37 -14.35 20.92
C MET A 751 -26.30 -15.57 20.85
N LYS A 752 -27.19 -15.71 21.82
CA LYS A 752 -28.06 -16.88 21.97
C LYS A 752 -29.50 -16.49 21.74
N ARG A 753 -30.15 -17.17 20.79
CA ARG A 753 -31.52 -16.87 20.40
C ARG A 753 -32.38 -18.11 20.32
N ILE A 754 -33.62 -17.97 20.77
CA ILE A 754 -34.69 -18.92 20.54
C ILE A 754 -35.69 -18.26 19.60
N LEU A 755 -36.03 -18.92 18.50
CA LEU A 755 -37.10 -18.50 17.59
C LEU A 755 -38.22 -19.53 17.65
N CYS A 756 -39.32 -19.18 18.32
CA CYS A 756 -40.42 -20.07 18.62
C CYS A 756 -41.63 -19.79 17.74
N LEU A 757 -42.05 -20.77 16.95
CA LEU A 757 -43.29 -20.73 16.15
C LEU A 757 -44.30 -21.66 16.79
N THR A 758 -45.42 -21.10 17.26
CA THR A 758 -46.48 -21.83 17.94
C THR A 758 -47.84 -21.26 17.58
N ASP A 759 -48.87 -22.10 17.63
CA ASP A 759 -50.25 -21.67 17.53
C ASP A 759 -50.94 -21.51 18.88
N GLY A 760 -50.19 -21.56 20.00
CA GLY A 760 -50.39 -20.68 21.16
C GLY A 760 -51.52 -20.97 22.15
N ASP A 761 -51.50 -22.08 22.87
CA ASP A 761 -52.02 -22.06 24.26
C ASP A 761 -51.46 -23.20 25.12
N TYR A 762 -50.96 -22.86 26.30
CA TYR A 762 -50.57 -23.83 27.31
C TYR A 762 -50.76 -23.24 28.70
N ASP A 763 -51.58 -23.90 29.52
CA ASP A 763 -52.10 -23.37 30.79
C ASP A 763 -51.08 -23.42 31.95
N ALA A 764 -49.87 -23.95 31.72
CA ALA A 764 -48.86 -24.12 32.77
C ALA A 764 -48.09 -22.83 33.15
N SER A 765 -47.27 -22.94 34.20
CA SER A 765 -46.36 -21.88 34.64
C SER A 765 -45.13 -21.78 33.74
N TYR A 766 -44.76 -20.56 33.35
CA TYR A 766 -43.54 -20.23 32.58
C TYR A 766 -42.38 -19.80 33.48
N GLU A 767 -42.55 -19.83 34.81
CA GLU A 767 -41.58 -19.27 35.76
C GLU A 767 -40.21 -19.95 35.69
N SER A 768 -40.19 -21.29 35.56
CA SER A 768 -38.96 -22.06 35.38
C SER A 768 -38.24 -21.69 34.07
N ALA A 769 -38.97 -21.65 32.96
CA ALA A 769 -38.42 -21.25 31.66
C ALA A 769 -37.86 -19.83 31.69
N PHE A 770 -38.56 -18.88 32.31
CA PHE A 770 -38.10 -17.50 32.46
C PHE A 770 -36.79 -17.40 33.26
N ASN A 771 -36.70 -18.12 34.39
CA ASN A 771 -35.49 -18.14 35.21
C ASN A 771 -34.28 -18.70 34.44
N PHE A 772 -34.47 -19.73 33.61
CA PHE A 772 -33.42 -20.29 32.75
C PHE A 772 -32.99 -19.32 31.65
N VAL A 773 -33.94 -18.72 30.93
CA VAL A 773 -33.66 -17.72 29.88
C VAL A 773 -32.84 -16.56 30.43
N LYS A 774 -33.21 -16.05 31.61
CA LYS A 774 -32.47 -14.98 32.30
C LYS A 774 -31.08 -15.41 32.76
N ALA A 775 -30.95 -16.60 33.34
CA ALA A 775 -29.66 -17.08 33.87
C ALA A 775 -28.60 -17.27 32.76
N TYR A 776 -29.02 -17.63 31.55
CA TYR A 776 -28.12 -17.92 30.42
C TYR A 776 -28.06 -16.82 29.35
N ASN A 777 -28.69 -15.67 29.60
CA ASN A 777 -28.74 -14.51 28.70
C ASN A 777 -29.18 -14.88 27.27
N VAL A 778 -30.33 -15.56 27.17
CA VAL A 778 -30.91 -16.00 25.89
C VAL A 778 -32.04 -15.05 25.48
N VAL A 779 -32.06 -14.63 24.22
CA VAL A 779 -33.17 -13.84 23.66
C VAL A 779 -34.23 -14.78 23.09
N VAL A 780 -35.51 -14.54 23.39
CA VAL A 780 -36.63 -15.36 22.91
C VAL A 780 -37.53 -14.52 22.01
N ASP A 781 -37.61 -14.88 20.73
CA ASP A 781 -38.60 -14.36 19.81
C ASP A 781 -39.72 -15.39 19.59
N THR A 782 -40.95 -14.91 19.52
CA THR A 782 -42.13 -15.76 19.33
C THR A 782 -42.96 -15.27 18.15
N VAL A 783 -43.38 -16.19 17.30
CA VAL A 783 -44.31 -15.94 16.19
C VAL A 783 -45.57 -16.78 16.41
N LEU A 784 -46.70 -16.08 16.49
CA LEU A 784 -48.00 -16.66 16.82
C LEU A 784 -48.83 -16.85 15.54
N LEU A 785 -49.11 -18.10 15.18
CA LEU A 785 -49.81 -18.48 13.94
C LEU A 785 -51.33 -18.71 14.12
N MET A 786 -51.97 -17.95 15.03
CA MET A 786 -53.40 -18.07 15.33
C MET A 786 -54.10 -16.71 15.48
N GLU A 787 -55.42 -16.69 15.23
CA GLU A 787 -56.28 -15.48 15.32
C GLU A 787 -56.81 -15.19 16.74
N ALA A 788 -56.79 -16.15 17.67
CA ALA A 788 -57.40 -15.98 19.00
C ALA A 788 -56.56 -15.11 19.97
N ASP A 789 -57.18 -14.63 21.05
CA ASP A 789 -56.52 -13.85 22.09
C ASP A 789 -55.49 -14.71 22.85
N VAL A 790 -54.24 -14.63 22.43
CA VAL A 790 -53.13 -15.38 23.05
C VAL A 790 -52.86 -14.85 24.45
N THR A 791 -52.64 -15.78 25.38
CA THR A 791 -52.27 -15.51 26.77
C THR A 791 -51.06 -14.56 26.85
N ASN A 792 -51.18 -13.50 27.68
CA ASN A 792 -50.16 -12.46 27.88
C ASN A 792 -48.77 -12.97 28.32
N LYS A 793 -48.62 -14.27 28.67
CA LYS A 793 -47.42 -14.88 29.25
C LYS A 793 -46.28 -15.08 28.25
N LEU A 794 -46.54 -15.62 27.05
CA LEU A 794 -45.50 -15.78 26.01
C LEU A 794 -45.00 -14.44 25.51
N LYS A 795 -45.92 -13.50 25.29
CA LYS A 795 -45.59 -12.12 24.98
C LYS A 795 -44.70 -11.50 26.06
N ALA A 796 -45.05 -11.67 27.34
CA ALA A 796 -44.25 -11.18 28.45
C ALA A 796 -42.85 -11.82 28.49
N LEU A 797 -42.73 -13.13 28.22
CA LEU A 797 -41.45 -13.83 28.16
C LEU A 797 -40.54 -13.27 27.06
N SER A 798 -41.06 -13.13 25.83
CA SER A 798 -40.29 -12.61 24.70
C SER A 798 -39.79 -11.20 24.99
N HIS A 799 -40.66 -10.29 25.43
CA HIS A 799 -40.27 -8.92 25.78
C HIS A 799 -39.29 -8.86 26.96
N ALA A 800 -39.49 -9.67 28.01
CA ALA A 800 -38.61 -9.66 29.19
C ALA A 800 -37.21 -10.25 28.89
N SER A 801 -37.07 -11.05 27.83
CA SER A 801 -35.78 -11.56 27.34
C SER A 801 -35.07 -10.59 26.36
N GLY A 802 -35.68 -9.46 26.00
CA GLY A 802 -35.18 -8.56 24.96
C GLY A 802 -35.55 -8.96 23.53
N GLY A 803 -36.43 -9.96 23.38
CA GLY A 803 -36.95 -10.42 22.10
C GLY A 803 -38.28 -9.79 21.70
N VAL A 804 -38.83 -10.24 20.58
CA VAL A 804 -40.08 -9.73 19.99
C VAL A 804 -41.15 -10.81 19.92
N CYS A 805 -42.40 -10.40 20.10
CA CYS A 805 -43.56 -11.26 19.88
C CYS A 805 -44.34 -10.73 18.68
N ILE A 806 -44.40 -11.52 17.61
CA ILE A 806 -45.01 -11.16 16.33
C ILE A 806 -46.26 -12.01 16.13
N ARG A 807 -47.34 -11.36 15.68
CA ARG A 807 -48.60 -12.02 15.31
C ARG A 807 -49.02 -11.56 13.91
N PRO A 808 -48.53 -12.23 12.85
CA PRO A 808 -48.90 -11.89 11.48
C PRO A 808 -50.37 -12.23 11.22
N ARG A 809 -51.09 -11.37 10.48
CA ARG A 809 -52.50 -11.57 10.11
C ARG A 809 -52.69 -12.22 8.75
N SER A 810 -51.62 -12.28 7.95
CA SER A 810 -51.59 -12.93 6.64
C SER A 810 -50.22 -13.55 6.38
N MET A 811 -50.15 -14.45 5.40
CA MET A 811 -48.88 -15.08 5.01
C MET A 811 -47.90 -14.06 4.42
N GLN A 812 -48.42 -13.07 3.68
CA GLN A 812 -47.60 -11.99 3.12
C GLN A 812 -46.97 -11.12 4.22
N GLU A 813 -47.71 -10.83 5.29
CA GLU A 813 -47.19 -10.09 6.43
C GLU A 813 -46.12 -10.91 7.17
N ALA A 814 -46.34 -12.21 7.36
CA ALA A 814 -45.37 -13.11 7.97
C ALA A 814 -44.04 -13.17 7.19
N LEU A 815 -44.11 -13.34 5.87
CA LEU A 815 -42.91 -13.34 5.01
C LEU A 815 -42.17 -12.01 5.05
N LYS A 816 -42.87 -10.88 5.04
CA LYS A 816 -42.26 -9.54 5.19
C LYS A 816 -41.52 -9.38 6.52
N PHE A 817 -42.05 -9.91 7.61
CA PHE A 817 -41.35 -9.86 8.90
C PHE A 817 -40.05 -10.67 8.86
N PHE A 818 -40.08 -11.85 8.25
CA PHE A 818 -38.90 -12.70 8.07
C PHE A 818 -37.89 -12.16 7.03
N GLU A 819 -38.24 -11.09 6.32
CA GLU A 819 -37.35 -10.33 5.43
C GLU A 819 -36.60 -9.20 6.13
N LEU A 820 -37.00 -8.79 7.35
CA LEU A 820 -36.37 -7.69 8.05
C LEU A 820 -34.99 -8.10 8.58
N ASP A 821 -33.99 -7.25 8.39
CA ASP A 821 -32.62 -7.46 8.89
C ASP A 821 -32.58 -7.68 10.41
N SER A 822 -33.43 -6.95 11.15
CA SER A 822 -33.59 -7.07 12.62
C SER A 822 -34.23 -8.38 13.09
N VAL A 823 -34.86 -9.12 12.17
CA VAL A 823 -35.36 -10.48 12.39
C VAL A 823 -34.31 -11.49 11.96
N LEU A 824 -33.55 -11.23 10.90
CA LEU A 824 -32.47 -12.10 10.43
C LEU A 824 -31.33 -12.20 11.47
N SER A 825 -30.86 -11.08 12.01
CA SER A 825 -29.75 -11.03 12.98
C SER A 825 -30.06 -10.14 14.18
N LEU A 826 -29.67 -10.58 15.38
CA LEU A 826 -29.81 -9.77 16.59
C LEU A 826 -28.93 -8.52 16.59
N ARG A 827 -27.80 -8.52 15.86
CA ARG A 827 -26.90 -7.35 15.77
C ARG A 827 -27.54 -6.15 15.10
N GLU A 828 -28.48 -6.39 14.19
CA GLU A 828 -29.15 -5.35 13.42
C GLU A 828 -30.30 -4.68 14.21
N ARG A 829 -30.57 -5.13 15.44
CA ARG A 829 -31.51 -4.45 16.34
C ARG A 829 -30.84 -3.21 16.92
N GLN A 830 -31.17 -2.03 16.37
CA GLN A 830 -30.77 -0.76 16.99
C GLN A 830 -31.28 -0.70 18.44
N LEU A 831 -30.35 -0.61 19.40
CA LEU A 831 -30.67 -0.29 20.78
C LEU A 831 -31.17 1.16 20.84
N SER A 832 -32.48 1.36 20.74
CA SER A 832 -33.08 2.63 21.13
C SER A 832 -32.95 2.76 22.65
N TYR A 833 -31.85 3.34 23.13
CA TYR A 833 -31.79 3.94 24.45
C TYR A 833 -32.75 5.13 24.47
N SER A 834 -34.01 4.87 24.78
CA SER A 834 -34.98 5.89 25.15
C SER A 834 -35.60 5.53 26.49
N TYR A 835 -34.92 5.90 27.57
CA TYR A 835 -35.55 6.36 28.80
C TYR A 835 -34.62 7.38 29.47
N ALA A 836 -34.76 8.63 29.02
CA ALA A 836 -34.53 9.77 29.88
C ALA A 836 -35.60 9.73 30.97
N GLY A 837 -35.18 9.58 32.23
CA GLY A 837 -36.11 9.43 33.34
C GLY A 837 -35.48 9.12 34.69
N MET A 838 -34.36 9.76 35.04
CA MET A 838 -34.10 10.41 36.35
C MET A 838 -32.71 11.05 36.35
#